data_AF-A0A7V5YZ54-F1
#
_entry.id   AF-A0A7V5YZ54-F1
#
_cell.length_a   1.000
_cell.length_b   1.000
_cell.length_c   1.000
_cell.angle_alpha   90.00
_cell.angle_beta   90.00
_cell.angle_gamma   90.00
#
_symmetry.space_group_name_H-M   'P 1'
#
loop_
_entity.id
_entity.type
_entity.pdbx_description
1 polymer ?
#
loop_
_entity_poly.entity_id
_entity_poly.type
_entity_poly.pdbx_seq_one_letter_code
_entity_poly.pdbx_strand_id
1 'polypeptide(L)'
;MITPDTLTEQMLLGGLSKGDLAQAEACMSLIHSPVRQGLGLFALFDGDPPARTQVEFHDESIFGRCSCGLPGPCPHVFALLLQWVRHPASFAVQPVAERDASLPVTPVDHPPAQRPSALPGWLASPFAQRQQRYVEQLARELERSRLQDLRAAARLRGWRVKSTDKLGVARQVAQAMAAPASNLGIALGLDEEVQRVLAALIVAGDGARREAVARISEALGFRSAGTHLTSAMVRLRELSLILPAAAGPYGPLSDCCPDVMARQMLPVAHKAIIGALGSTLLEGEPAGAPAAGEVVLADGRSFVRVVGQIALLLHQASVPLRPPMPRPMLEGRYPGLRGWDYDPQEVLELHRHRTERRDDDLVLTVPPPAPALPDDAIARLAPVAGNADRLEFLFALLVASGIVEPGSPVTIWPEVEQEYLSRNEAAQRAILARTYFDMTNWSEVWGLWPGQQPALQIKRHIMYRLSDEDKLLEDLAFCRLAMVRALACLPDGRWIRLQELYPLLRSVWPRFDEPVREGAAYYGANFGWFLAKPGSTARFTTKTAEEWDLAQGRFVRRMLAGPLHWLGLADLRFEHGQLVAFRLHGLADLFWDVAEAPPLPSAAEEVPGAESVSVDGNHIRLRPSAVSPQALGLVARFARLTQANVDRFEYELDARAAYHSYGAGATLAEIIAGWEQLLPVPMPDGIREQLTRWWSAFGQVHIYQGLTVIEFADDYGLAEMKAATSLAQHVVAEVSPRLVIIDGKGVPTLVAELEKAGYTPKQTDQV
;
A
#
# COMPACT_ATOMS: atom_id res chain seq x y z
N MET A 1 -32.46 -35.25 -11.81
CA MET A 1 -31.99 -35.55 -10.44
C MET A 1 -32.05 -37.05 -10.20
N ILE A 2 -30.88 -37.70 -10.27
CA ILE A 2 -30.74 -39.13 -9.93
C ILE A 2 -30.46 -39.22 -8.43
N THR A 3 -31.39 -39.76 -7.66
CA THR A 3 -31.26 -39.97 -6.21
C THR A 3 -31.47 -41.45 -5.90
N PRO A 4 -31.17 -41.92 -4.68
CA PRO A 4 -31.51 -43.28 -4.30
C PRO A 4 -32.99 -43.61 -4.52
N ASP A 5 -33.89 -42.62 -4.34
CA ASP A 5 -35.33 -42.83 -4.47
C ASP A 5 -35.85 -42.75 -5.91
N THR A 6 -35.11 -42.11 -6.82
CA THR A 6 -35.47 -42.01 -8.25
C THR A 6 -34.74 -43.02 -9.14
N LEU A 7 -33.77 -43.76 -8.60
CA LEU A 7 -33.04 -44.79 -9.32
C LEU A 7 -33.93 -46.01 -9.63
N THR A 8 -33.98 -46.40 -10.90
CA THR A 8 -34.71 -47.59 -11.35
C THR A 8 -33.78 -48.66 -11.90
N GLU A 9 -34.25 -49.91 -11.91
CA GLU A 9 -33.45 -51.04 -12.41
C GLU A 9 -33.13 -50.88 -13.91
N GLN A 10 -34.07 -50.34 -14.68
CA GLN A 10 -33.88 -50.05 -16.10
C GLN A 10 -32.75 -49.05 -16.35
N MET A 11 -32.56 -48.06 -15.46
CA MET A 11 -31.46 -47.10 -15.55
C MET A 11 -30.10 -47.75 -15.28
N LEU A 12 -30.03 -48.74 -14.39
CA LEU A 12 -28.80 -49.50 -14.13
C LEU A 12 -28.49 -50.49 -15.26
N LEU A 13 -29.50 -51.21 -15.74
CA LEU A 13 -29.35 -52.22 -16.80
C LEU A 13 -28.97 -51.61 -18.16
N GLY A 14 -29.33 -50.35 -18.42
CA GLY A 14 -28.92 -49.63 -19.62
C GLY A 14 -27.42 -49.30 -19.70
N GLY A 15 -26.71 -49.36 -18.57
CA GLY A 15 -25.29 -49.01 -18.46
C GLY A 15 -24.34 -50.19 -18.24
N LEU A 16 -24.83 -51.43 -18.19
CA LEU A 16 -24.05 -52.62 -17.84
C LEU A 16 -23.97 -53.64 -18.99
N SER A 17 -22.81 -54.25 -19.19
CA SER A 17 -22.72 -55.42 -20.07
C SER A 17 -23.34 -56.65 -19.42
N LYS A 18 -23.70 -57.67 -20.21
CA LYS A 18 -24.24 -58.94 -19.69
C LYS A 18 -23.28 -59.64 -18.72
N GLY A 19 -21.97 -59.47 -18.92
CA GLY A 19 -20.94 -60.02 -18.04
C GLY A 19 -20.87 -59.31 -16.69
N ASP A 20 -20.96 -57.98 -16.71
CA ASP A 20 -20.93 -57.16 -15.50
C ASP A 20 -22.17 -57.38 -14.64
N LEU A 21 -23.34 -57.56 -15.28
CA LEU A 21 -24.58 -57.89 -14.59
C LEU A 21 -24.48 -59.23 -13.86
N ALA A 22 -23.99 -60.28 -14.53
CA ALA A 22 -23.83 -61.59 -13.92
C ALA A 22 -22.84 -61.57 -12.73
N GLN A 23 -21.76 -60.79 -12.84
CA GLN A 23 -20.79 -60.60 -11.75
C GLN A 23 -21.39 -59.81 -10.58
N ALA A 24 -22.14 -58.74 -10.86
CA ALA A 24 -22.82 -57.97 -9.83
C ALA A 24 -23.86 -58.81 -9.09
N GLU A 25 -24.67 -59.60 -9.80
CA GLU A 25 -25.66 -60.50 -9.20
C GLU A 25 -25.01 -61.57 -8.30
N ALA A 26 -23.87 -62.12 -8.71
CA ALA A 26 -23.10 -63.03 -7.86
C ALA A 26 -22.64 -62.36 -6.55
N CYS A 27 -22.17 -61.11 -6.63
CA CYS A 27 -21.71 -60.33 -5.48
C CYS A 27 -22.84 -59.87 -4.54
N MET A 28 -24.11 -59.83 -4.96
CA MET A 28 -25.21 -59.41 -4.10
C MET A 28 -25.37 -60.29 -2.86
N SER A 29 -25.09 -61.60 -2.99
CA SER A 29 -25.12 -62.55 -1.88
C SER A 29 -24.04 -62.34 -0.82
N LEU A 30 -23.01 -61.53 -1.13
CA LEU A 30 -21.88 -61.22 -0.26
C LEU A 30 -22.07 -59.91 0.50
N ILE A 31 -23.19 -59.20 0.31
CA ILE A 31 -23.43 -57.90 0.95
C ILE A 31 -23.74 -58.08 2.43
N HIS A 32 -22.87 -57.53 3.28
CA HIS A 32 -23.02 -57.48 4.71
C HIS A 32 -23.27 -56.05 5.19
N SER A 33 -24.28 -55.88 6.06
CA SER A 33 -24.63 -54.61 6.71
C SER A 33 -24.80 -53.43 5.75
N PRO A 34 -25.69 -53.51 4.75
CA PRO A 34 -25.94 -52.39 3.87
C PRO A 34 -26.63 -51.24 4.63
N VAL A 35 -26.13 -50.03 4.45
CA VAL A 35 -26.59 -48.81 5.13
C VAL A 35 -26.90 -47.74 4.11
N ARG A 36 -28.03 -47.05 4.28
CA ARG A 36 -28.32 -45.80 3.58
C ARG A 36 -28.10 -44.62 4.53
N GLN A 37 -27.33 -43.65 4.09
CA GLN A 37 -27.10 -42.40 4.81
C GLN A 37 -27.24 -41.23 3.84
N GLY A 38 -28.35 -40.48 3.94
CA GLY A 38 -28.68 -39.39 3.02
C GLY A 38 -28.80 -39.86 1.56
N LEU A 39 -28.00 -39.25 0.68
CA LEU A 39 -27.83 -39.62 -0.74
C LEU A 39 -26.73 -40.68 -0.96
N GLY A 40 -26.26 -41.36 0.09
CA GLY A 40 -25.21 -42.38 0.00
C GLY A 40 -25.69 -43.78 0.39
N LEU A 41 -25.12 -44.79 -0.27
CA LEU A 41 -25.26 -46.21 0.04
C LEU A 41 -23.90 -46.79 0.42
N PHE A 42 -23.86 -47.63 1.45
CA PHE A 42 -22.64 -48.21 1.99
C PHE A 42 -22.86 -49.69 2.26
N ALA A 43 -21.85 -50.52 2.00
CA ALA A 43 -21.86 -51.90 2.43
C ALA A 43 -20.44 -52.46 2.59
N LEU A 44 -20.34 -53.51 3.40
CA LEU A 44 -19.21 -54.41 3.39
C LEU A 44 -19.56 -55.61 2.50
N PHE A 45 -18.58 -56.11 1.77
CA PHE A 45 -18.70 -57.34 0.99
C PHE A 45 -17.82 -58.40 1.63
N ASP A 46 -18.44 -59.51 1.99
CA ASP A 46 -17.75 -60.67 2.55
C ASP A 46 -16.86 -61.31 1.48
N GLY A 47 -15.57 -61.42 1.78
CA GLY A 47 -14.53 -61.91 0.89
C GLY A 47 -13.18 -61.91 1.60
N ASP A 48 -12.16 -62.50 1.00
CA ASP A 48 -10.78 -62.47 1.51
C ASP A 48 -9.87 -61.75 0.50
N PRO A 49 -9.49 -60.47 0.74
CA PRO A 49 -9.90 -59.62 1.87
C PRO A 49 -11.32 -59.01 1.69
N PRO A 50 -11.99 -58.59 2.78
CA PRO A 50 -13.31 -57.97 2.71
C PRO A 50 -13.26 -56.62 2.01
N ALA A 51 -14.22 -56.35 1.14
CA ALA A 51 -14.27 -55.10 0.37
C ALA A 51 -15.27 -54.12 1.00
N ARG A 52 -14.87 -52.85 1.15
CA ARG A 52 -15.76 -51.76 1.55
C ARG A 52 -16.22 -51.03 0.30
N THR A 53 -17.52 -50.86 0.14
CA THR A 53 -18.09 -50.19 -1.02
C THR A 53 -19.01 -49.06 -0.61
N GLN A 54 -18.89 -47.94 -1.32
CA GLN A 54 -19.69 -46.75 -1.12
C GLN A 54 -20.18 -46.25 -2.47
N VAL A 55 -21.43 -45.83 -2.53
CA VAL A 55 -22.05 -45.21 -3.69
C VAL A 55 -22.70 -43.90 -3.28
N GLU A 56 -22.39 -42.81 -3.98
CA GLU A 56 -22.93 -41.48 -3.75
C GLU A 56 -23.73 -41.01 -4.98
N PHE A 57 -24.88 -40.39 -4.73
CA PHE A 57 -25.79 -39.89 -5.75
C PHE A 57 -25.70 -38.36 -5.85
N HIS A 58 -25.53 -37.86 -7.07
CA HIS A 58 -25.44 -36.43 -7.41
C HIS A 58 -26.47 -36.10 -8.51
N ASP A 59 -26.75 -34.81 -8.74
CA ASP A 59 -27.87 -34.35 -9.57
C ASP A 59 -28.02 -35.06 -10.94
N GLU A 60 -26.91 -35.38 -11.61
CA GLU A 60 -26.90 -36.08 -12.91
C GLU A 60 -25.96 -37.30 -12.97
N SER A 61 -25.39 -37.75 -11.85
CA SER A 61 -24.39 -38.82 -11.87
C SER A 61 -24.38 -39.67 -10.58
N ILE A 62 -23.83 -40.89 -10.69
CA ILE A 62 -23.65 -41.82 -9.59
C ILE A 62 -22.16 -42.16 -9.50
N PHE A 63 -21.56 -42.00 -8.32
CA PHE A 63 -20.15 -42.32 -8.08
C PHE A 63 -20.01 -43.50 -7.13
N GLY A 64 -19.28 -44.53 -7.57
CA GLY A 64 -18.97 -45.70 -6.74
C GLY A 64 -17.48 -45.76 -6.39
N ARG A 65 -17.18 -46.09 -5.13
CA ARG A 65 -15.83 -46.42 -4.66
C ARG A 65 -15.84 -47.78 -4.00
N CYS A 66 -14.81 -48.58 -4.27
CA CYS A 66 -14.63 -49.87 -3.62
C CYS A 66 -13.17 -50.11 -3.27
N SER A 67 -12.91 -50.74 -2.12
CA SER A 67 -11.57 -51.09 -1.67
C SER A 67 -11.01 -52.38 -2.29
N CYS A 68 -11.69 -52.99 -3.27
CA CYS A 68 -11.30 -54.27 -3.87
C CYS A 68 -10.12 -54.19 -4.86
N GLY A 69 -9.54 -53.00 -5.08
CA GLY A 69 -8.33 -52.81 -5.90
C GLY A 69 -8.53 -52.90 -7.42
N LEU A 70 -9.76 -53.10 -7.91
CA LEU A 70 -10.05 -53.13 -9.35
C LEU A 70 -10.12 -51.71 -9.93
N PRO A 71 -9.48 -51.42 -11.07
CA PRO A 71 -9.60 -50.15 -11.75
C PRO A 71 -10.98 -50.02 -12.42
N GLY A 72 -11.69 -48.92 -12.16
CA GLY A 72 -13.03 -48.65 -12.70
C GLY A 72 -14.19 -49.11 -11.80
N PRO A 73 -15.45 -49.00 -12.24
CA PRO A 73 -16.61 -49.41 -11.46
C PRO A 73 -16.64 -50.93 -11.34
N CYS A 74 -16.26 -51.43 -10.16
CA CYS A 74 -16.16 -52.86 -9.89
C CYS A 74 -17.54 -53.53 -9.68
N PRO A 75 -17.65 -54.87 -9.78
CA PRO A 75 -18.88 -55.60 -9.54
C PRO A 75 -19.57 -55.29 -8.19
N HIS A 76 -18.79 -54.99 -7.13
CA HIS A 76 -19.33 -54.62 -5.82
C HIS A 76 -20.14 -53.31 -5.84
N VAL A 77 -19.73 -52.31 -6.63
CA VAL A 77 -20.46 -51.04 -6.77
C VAL A 77 -21.82 -51.28 -7.41
N PHE A 78 -21.84 -52.08 -8.47
CA PHE A 78 -23.08 -52.43 -9.17
C PHE A 78 -23.97 -53.36 -8.34
N ALA A 79 -23.38 -54.30 -7.60
CA ALA A 79 -24.11 -55.16 -6.69
C ALA A 79 -24.81 -54.34 -5.59
N LEU A 80 -24.14 -53.33 -5.03
CA LEU A 80 -24.73 -52.44 -4.03
C LEU A 80 -25.89 -51.62 -4.60
N LEU A 81 -25.75 -51.11 -5.82
CA LEU A 81 -26.82 -50.40 -6.54
C LEU A 81 -28.01 -51.30 -6.88
N LEU A 82 -27.77 -52.51 -7.39
CA LEU A 82 -28.80 -53.50 -7.68
C LEU A 82 -29.52 -53.97 -6.41
N GLN A 83 -28.79 -54.19 -5.32
CA GLN A 83 -29.36 -54.53 -4.01
C GLN A 83 -30.27 -53.42 -3.50
N TRP A 84 -29.89 -52.15 -3.64
CA TRP A 84 -30.73 -51.03 -3.27
C TRP A 84 -32.02 -50.96 -4.08
N VAL A 85 -31.93 -51.15 -5.40
CA VAL A 85 -33.11 -51.08 -6.28
C VAL A 85 -34.06 -52.26 -6.08
N ARG A 86 -33.53 -53.48 -5.94
CA ARG A 86 -34.36 -54.70 -5.81
C ARG A 86 -34.88 -54.92 -4.38
N HIS A 87 -34.08 -54.55 -3.38
CA HIS A 87 -34.36 -54.82 -1.97
C HIS A 87 -34.03 -53.60 -1.07
N PRO A 88 -34.66 -52.43 -1.28
CA PRO A 88 -34.33 -51.21 -0.51
C PRO A 88 -34.55 -51.38 1.00
N ALA A 89 -35.51 -52.23 1.39
CA ALA A 89 -35.77 -52.55 2.80
C ALA A 89 -34.63 -53.32 3.50
N SER A 90 -33.65 -53.86 2.77
CA SER A 90 -32.49 -54.52 3.39
C SER A 90 -31.49 -53.54 3.99
N PHE A 91 -31.60 -52.24 3.69
CA PHE A 91 -30.67 -51.21 4.16
C PHE A 91 -31.11 -50.60 5.48
N ALA A 92 -30.21 -50.55 6.45
CA ALA A 92 -30.43 -49.75 7.65
C ALA A 92 -30.32 -48.27 7.29
N VAL A 93 -31.35 -47.47 7.58
CA VAL A 93 -31.30 -46.01 7.38
C VAL A 93 -30.63 -45.40 8.61
N GLN A 94 -29.44 -44.85 8.42
CA GLN A 94 -28.74 -44.09 9.45
C GLN A 94 -28.98 -42.60 9.25
N PRO A 95 -29.32 -41.84 10.30
CA PRO A 95 -29.32 -40.39 10.22
C PRO A 95 -27.92 -39.92 9.84
N VAL A 96 -27.84 -38.93 8.94
CA VAL A 96 -26.57 -38.27 8.65
C VAL A 96 -26.12 -37.64 9.96
N ALA A 97 -25.08 -38.18 10.59
CA ALA A 97 -24.42 -37.48 11.66
C ALA A 97 -23.97 -36.13 11.08
N GLU A 98 -24.58 -35.03 11.54
CA GLU A 98 -24.10 -33.68 11.29
C GLU A 98 -22.66 -33.65 11.79
N ARG A 99 -21.70 -33.89 10.88
CA ARG A 99 -20.32 -33.53 11.16
C ARG A 99 -20.34 -32.03 11.37
N ASP A 100 -19.93 -31.60 12.56
CA ASP A 100 -19.85 -30.20 12.99
C ASP A 100 -19.62 -29.29 11.79
N ALA A 101 -20.59 -28.41 11.51
CA ALA A 101 -20.57 -27.52 10.36
C ALA A 101 -19.52 -26.40 10.49
N SER A 102 -18.68 -26.42 11.53
CA SER A 102 -17.62 -25.44 11.75
C SER A 102 -16.32 -25.85 11.06
N LEU A 103 -15.77 -24.95 10.26
CA LEU A 103 -14.44 -25.08 9.70
C LEU A 103 -13.39 -25.09 10.85
N PRO A 104 -12.55 -26.13 10.97
CA PRO A 104 -11.51 -26.15 12.00
C PRO A 104 -10.42 -25.11 11.68
N VAL A 105 -10.14 -24.23 12.63
CA VAL A 105 -9.22 -23.10 12.50
C VAL A 105 -8.22 -23.03 13.67
N THR A 106 -7.08 -22.41 13.42
CA THR A 106 -6.07 -22.06 14.42
C THR A 106 -6.05 -20.54 14.59
N PRO A 107 -6.22 -20.01 15.81
CA PRO A 107 -6.07 -18.58 16.07
C PRO A 107 -4.70 -18.06 15.64
N VAL A 108 -4.66 -16.80 15.21
CA VAL A 108 -3.43 -16.06 14.92
C VAL A 108 -3.42 -14.81 15.76
N ASP A 109 -2.29 -14.54 16.41
CA ASP A 109 -2.06 -13.30 17.12
C ASP A 109 -1.37 -12.28 16.21
N HIS A 110 -1.60 -11.00 16.47
CA HIS A 110 -0.80 -9.96 15.84
C HIS A 110 0.65 -10.05 16.30
N PRO A 111 1.62 -9.76 15.41
CA PRO A 111 2.99 -9.56 15.85
C PRO A 111 3.03 -8.37 16.83
N PRO A 112 3.93 -8.41 17.83
CA PRO A 112 4.14 -7.27 18.70
C PRO A 112 4.55 -6.06 17.89
N ALA A 113 4.14 -4.87 18.34
CA ALA A 113 4.58 -3.64 17.69
C ALA A 113 6.11 -3.56 17.60
N GLN A 114 6.60 -3.31 16.39
CA GLN A 114 8.02 -3.33 16.11
C GLN A 114 8.44 -2.09 15.34
N ARG A 115 9.41 -1.37 15.91
CA ARG A 115 10.07 -0.24 15.25
C ARG A 115 10.83 -0.72 14.01
N PRO A 116 10.52 -0.20 12.80
CA PRO A 116 11.30 -0.49 11.60
C PRO A 116 12.77 -0.05 11.75
N SER A 117 13.69 -0.76 11.09
CA SER A 117 15.13 -0.45 11.16
C SER A 117 15.54 0.80 10.37
N ALA A 118 14.71 1.26 9.45
CA ALA A 118 14.98 2.41 8.58
C ALA A 118 13.91 3.48 8.77
N LEU A 119 14.33 4.75 8.78
CA LEU A 119 13.42 5.88 8.84
C LEU A 119 12.48 5.90 7.61
N PRO A 120 11.26 6.44 7.76
CA PRO A 120 10.35 6.62 6.63
C PRO A 120 10.99 7.41 5.49
N GLY A 121 10.65 7.06 4.25
CA GLY A 121 11.27 7.63 3.06
C GLY A 121 11.23 9.16 3.00
N TRP A 122 10.15 9.78 3.47
CA TRP A 122 9.98 11.24 3.51
C TRP A 122 10.92 11.95 4.50
N LEU A 123 11.37 11.25 5.55
CA LEU A 123 12.31 11.76 6.53
C LEU A 123 13.76 11.44 6.10
N ALA A 124 13.98 10.24 5.57
CA ALA A 124 15.28 9.80 5.08
C ALA A 124 15.74 10.53 3.80
N SER A 125 14.83 11.23 3.11
CA SER A 125 15.06 11.76 1.76
C SER A 125 14.52 13.19 1.61
N PRO A 126 15.33 14.21 1.97
CA PRO A 126 14.97 15.61 1.75
C PRO A 126 14.66 15.90 0.27
N PHE A 127 13.90 16.95 -0.01
CA PHE A 127 13.45 17.28 -1.37
C PHE A 127 14.59 17.35 -2.39
N ALA A 128 15.68 18.06 -2.08
CA ALA A 128 16.84 18.15 -2.96
C ALA A 128 17.45 16.77 -3.28
N GLN A 129 17.45 15.85 -2.31
CA GLN A 129 17.95 14.49 -2.53
C GLN A 129 16.98 13.66 -3.37
N ARG A 130 15.66 13.81 -3.20
CA ARG A 130 14.65 13.15 -4.06
C ARG A 130 14.79 13.61 -5.51
N GLN A 131 14.92 14.91 -5.74
CA GLN A 131 15.20 15.50 -7.05
C GLN A 131 16.45 14.89 -7.71
N GLN A 132 17.53 14.80 -6.94
CA GLN A 132 18.78 14.22 -7.41
C GLN A 132 18.65 12.71 -7.72
N ARG A 133 17.87 11.96 -6.94
CA ARG A 133 17.62 10.53 -7.18
C ARG A 133 16.95 10.26 -8.52
N TYR A 134 16.00 11.09 -8.94
CA TYR A 134 15.39 10.95 -10.26
C TYR A 134 16.42 11.11 -11.39
N VAL A 135 17.35 12.06 -11.26
CA VAL A 135 18.45 12.26 -12.22
C VAL A 135 19.41 11.07 -12.21
N GLU A 136 19.73 10.54 -11.02
CA GLU A 136 20.58 9.35 -10.88
C GLU A 136 19.94 8.08 -11.41
N GLN A 137 18.62 7.92 -11.24
CA GLN A 137 17.87 6.83 -11.84
C GLN A 137 17.92 6.89 -13.36
N LEU A 138 17.63 8.07 -13.94
CA LEU A 138 17.75 8.26 -15.39
C LEU A 138 19.19 7.98 -15.88
N ALA A 139 20.21 8.39 -15.13
CA ALA A 139 21.60 8.09 -15.49
C ALA A 139 21.89 6.58 -15.54
N ARG A 140 21.35 5.80 -14.59
CA ARG A 140 21.45 4.32 -14.59
C ARG A 140 20.70 3.68 -15.76
N GLU A 141 19.56 4.23 -16.14
CA GLU A 141 18.81 3.76 -17.31
C GLU A 141 19.57 4.06 -18.62
N LEU A 142 20.09 5.28 -18.75
CA LEU A 142 20.92 5.71 -19.88
C LEU A 142 22.23 4.92 -20.00
N GLU A 143 22.76 4.39 -18.89
CA GLU A 143 23.93 3.52 -18.91
C GLU A 143 23.70 2.23 -19.72
N ARG A 144 22.45 1.82 -19.97
CA ARG A 144 22.15 0.68 -20.85
C ARG A 144 22.37 1.00 -22.34
N SER A 145 22.28 2.27 -22.73
CA SER A 145 22.50 2.73 -24.12
C SER A 145 23.97 2.65 -24.52
N ARG A 146 24.29 2.68 -25.82
CA ARG A 146 25.69 2.71 -26.26
C ARG A 146 26.28 4.09 -25.99
N LEU A 147 27.57 4.13 -25.63
CA LEU A 147 28.28 5.38 -25.36
C LEU A 147 28.25 6.34 -26.57
N GLN A 148 28.30 5.80 -27.78
CA GLN A 148 28.19 6.56 -29.02
C GLN A 148 26.81 7.25 -29.15
N ASP A 149 25.73 6.55 -28.80
CA ASP A 149 24.37 7.07 -28.89
C ASP A 149 24.15 8.22 -27.89
N LEU A 150 24.66 8.08 -26.65
CA LEU A 150 24.62 9.15 -25.65
C LEU A 150 25.36 10.41 -26.11
N ARG A 151 26.54 10.24 -26.73
CA ARG A 151 27.32 11.37 -27.28
C ARG A 151 26.65 11.98 -28.51
N ALA A 152 26.00 11.18 -29.34
CA ALA A 152 25.23 11.67 -30.49
C ALA A 152 24.03 12.49 -30.05
N ALA A 153 23.25 12.00 -29.08
CA ALA A 153 22.15 12.73 -28.46
C ALA A 153 22.63 14.06 -27.85
N ALA A 154 23.73 14.04 -27.08
CA ALA A 154 24.31 15.24 -26.51
C ALA A 154 24.70 16.28 -27.58
N ARG A 155 25.34 15.86 -28.67
CA ARG A 155 25.72 16.77 -29.78
C ARG A 155 24.49 17.36 -30.46
N LEU A 156 23.48 16.53 -30.75
CA LEU A 156 22.23 16.98 -31.37
C LEU A 156 21.53 18.03 -30.52
N ARG A 157 21.57 17.86 -29.20
CA ARG A 157 20.90 18.73 -28.22
C ARG A 157 21.77 19.88 -27.73
N GLY A 158 23.02 19.99 -28.19
CA GLY A 158 23.99 21.00 -27.73
C GLY A 158 24.41 20.83 -26.26
N TRP A 159 24.24 19.65 -25.67
CA TRP A 159 24.62 19.36 -24.29
C TRP A 159 26.13 19.19 -24.14
N ARG A 160 26.72 19.85 -23.14
CA ARG A 160 28.15 19.77 -22.85
C ARG A 160 28.46 18.51 -22.04
N VAL A 161 29.09 17.53 -22.68
CA VAL A 161 29.54 16.28 -22.03
C VAL A 161 31.05 16.18 -22.11
N LYS A 162 31.72 16.09 -20.95
CA LYS A 162 33.19 16.09 -20.79
C LYS A 162 33.75 14.78 -20.23
N SER A 163 32.92 13.93 -19.63
CA SER A 163 33.39 12.67 -19.04
C SER A 163 33.86 11.67 -20.11
N THR A 164 34.85 10.86 -19.74
CA THR A 164 35.43 9.79 -20.56
C THR A 164 34.86 8.41 -20.21
N ASP A 165 34.33 8.23 -18.99
CA ASP A 165 33.69 6.99 -18.54
C ASP A 165 32.18 6.97 -18.87
N LYS A 166 31.61 5.78 -19.10
CA LYS A 166 30.23 5.66 -19.59
C LYS A 166 29.20 6.22 -18.61
N LEU A 167 29.36 5.94 -17.32
CA LEU A 167 28.44 6.39 -16.28
C LEU A 167 28.50 7.91 -16.08
N GLY A 168 29.69 8.50 -16.14
CA GLY A 168 29.87 9.96 -16.09
C GLY A 168 29.26 10.68 -17.29
N VAL A 169 29.35 10.11 -18.50
CA VAL A 169 28.61 10.59 -19.67
C VAL A 169 27.11 10.48 -19.44
N ALA A 170 26.60 9.33 -18.99
CA ALA A 170 25.18 9.12 -18.73
C ALA A 170 24.62 10.10 -17.68
N ARG A 171 25.36 10.36 -16.59
CA ARG A 171 25.00 11.37 -15.57
C ARG A 171 24.92 12.78 -16.14
N GLN A 172 25.90 13.19 -16.94
CA GLN A 172 25.90 14.53 -17.55
C GLN A 172 24.76 14.70 -18.56
N VAL A 173 24.42 13.64 -19.31
CA VAL A 173 23.25 13.63 -20.19
C VAL A 173 21.96 13.69 -19.38
N ALA A 174 21.81 12.88 -18.31
CA ALA A 174 20.64 12.90 -17.44
C ALA A 174 20.42 14.28 -16.80
N GLN A 175 21.48 14.94 -16.32
CA GLN A 175 21.42 16.30 -15.77
C GLN A 175 20.95 17.31 -16.82
N ALA A 176 21.43 17.19 -18.07
CA ALA A 176 21.01 18.06 -19.15
C ALA A 176 19.55 17.79 -19.59
N MET A 177 19.12 16.53 -19.57
CA MET A 177 17.72 16.13 -19.78
C MET A 177 16.80 16.63 -18.67
N ALA A 178 17.30 16.78 -17.44
CA ALA A 178 16.55 17.36 -16.33
C ALA A 178 16.49 18.90 -16.38
N ALA A 179 17.01 19.57 -17.40
CA ALA A 179 16.95 21.04 -17.54
C ALA A 179 15.69 21.51 -18.31
N PRO A 180 14.80 22.33 -17.70
CA PRO A 180 13.42 22.52 -18.18
C PRO A 180 13.23 23.32 -19.48
N ALA A 181 13.98 24.41 -19.67
CA ALA A 181 13.67 25.37 -20.74
C ALA A 181 13.88 24.80 -22.17
N SER A 182 14.84 23.89 -22.35
CA SER A 182 15.17 23.35 -23.68
C SER A 182 14.19 22.26 -24.13
N ASN A 183 13.68 21.43 -23.22
CA ASN A 183 12.82 20.30 -23.57
C ASN A 183 11.40 20.76 -23.90
N LEU A 184 10.82 21.63 -23.07
CA LEU A 184 9.46 22.11 -23.26
C LEU A 184 9.31 22.89 -24.58
N GLY A 185 10.25 23.76 -24.92
CA GLY A 185 10.21 24.52 -26.18
C GLY A 185 10.24 23.63 -27.41
N ILE A 186 11.04 22.56 -27.39
CA ILE A 186 11.10 21.59 -28.49
C ILE A 186 9.81 20.78 -28.56
N ALA A 187 9.29 20.31 -27.42
CA ALA A 187 8.06 19.54 -27.37
C ALA A 187 6.83 20.35 -27.85
N LEU A 188 6.73 21.63 -27.48
CA LEU A 188 5.67 22.53 -27.96
C LEU A 188 5.80 22.91 -29.44
N GLY A 189 7.00 22.79 -30.02
CA GLY A 189 7.25 23.03 -31.45
C GLY A 189 6.98 21.84 -32.36
N LEU A 190 6.61 20.67 -31.81
CA LEU A 190 6.26 19.49 -32.59
C LEU A 190 4.89 19.62 -33.26
N ASP A 191 4.66 18.86 -34.33
CA ASP A 191 3.32 18.71 -34.90
C ASP A 191 2.33 18.15 -33.88
N GLU A 192 1.06 18.56 -33.95
CA GLU A 192 0.05 18.17 -32.96
C GLU A 192 -0.10 16.66 -32.79
N GLU A 193 0.03 15.88 -33.87
CA GLU A 193 -0.04 14.42 -33.79
C GLU A 193 1.12 13.84 -32.95
N VAL A 194 2.32 14.39 -33.11
CA VAL A 194 3.49 13.98 -32.31
C VAL A 194 3.36 14.46 -30.87
N GLN A 195 2.78 15.64 -30.63
CA GLN A 195 2.44 16.12 -29.29
C GLN A 195 1.46 15.18 -28.58
N ARG A 196 0.44 14.66 -29.28
CA ARG A 196 -0.52 13.69 -28.71
C ARG A 196 0.16 12.37 -28.33
N VAL A 197 1.09 11.87 -29.14
CA VAL A 197 1.87 10.66 -28.81
C VAL A 197 2.78 10.91 -27.60
N LEU A 198 3.43 12.07 -27.53
CA LEU A 198 4.24 12.44 -26.36
C LEU A 198 3.38 12.56 -25.09
N ALA A 199 2.21 13.21 -25.19
CA ALA A 199 1.25 13.28 -24.09
C ALA A 199 0.77 11.89 -23.65
N ALA A 200 0.51 10.98 -24.60
CA ALA A 200 0.15 9.60 -24.29
C ALA A 200 1.26 8.87 -23.52
N LEU A 201 2.53 9.05 -23.89
CA LEU A 201 3.67 8.49 -23.16
C LEU A 201 3.82 9.08 -21.74
N ILE A 202 3.57 10.37 -21.56
CA ILE A 202 3.57 11.03 -20.25
C ILE A 202 2.46 10.44 -19.36
N VAL A 203 1.24 10.32 -19.88
CA VAL A 203 0.07 9.76 -19.17
C VAL A 203 0.27 8.28 -18.84
N ALA A 204 0.77 7.49 -19.79
CA ALA A 204 0.96 6.05 -19.62
C ALA A 204 2.10 5.72 -18.64
N GLY A 205 3.15 6.53 -18.65
CA GLY A 205 4.33 6.36 -17.81
C GLY A 205 5.30 5.28 -18.25
N ASP A 206 6.34 5.10 -17.44
CA ASP A 206 7.46 4.22 -17.77
C ASP A 206 7.02 2.77 -17.98
N GLY A 207 7.58 2.08 -18.97
CA GLY A 207 7.25 0.68 -19.23
C GLY A 207 5.82 0.46 -19.74
N ALA A 208 5.09 1.49 -20.17
CA ALA A 208 3.83 1.30 -20.87
C ALA A 208 4.03 0.46 -22.14
N ARG A 209 3.10 -0.47 -22.40
CA ARG A 209 3.11 -1.24 -23.65
C ARG A 209 2.76 -0.36 -24.84
N ARG A 210 3.28 -0.71 -26.01
CA ARG A 210 3.01 0.03 -27.24
C ARG A 210 1.51 0.09 -27.57
N GLU A 211 0.77 -0.97 -27.29
CA GLU A 211 -0.69 -1.02 -27.47
C GLU A 211 -1.41 -0.05 -26.54
N ALA A 212 -0.93 0.12 -25.30
CA ALA A 212 -1.49 1.09 -24.37
C ALA A 212 -1.23 2.52 -24.86
N VAL A 213 -0.01 2.82 -25.31
CA VAL A 213 0.34 4.13 -25.89
C VAL A 213 -0.52 4.44 -27.12
N ALA A 214 -0.77 3.46 -27.99
CA ALA A 214 -1.66 3.60 -29.14
C ALA A 214 -3.09 3.98 -28.70
N ARG A 215 -3.70 3.20 -27.79
CA ARG A 215 -5.06 3.47 -27.28
C ARG A 215 -5.20 4.84 -26.60
N ILE A 216 -4.18 5.24 -25.84
CA ILE A 216 -4.19 6.55 -25.17
C ILE A 216 -4.02 7.66 -26.22
N SER A 217 -3.14 7.49 -27.21
CA SER A 217 -2.98 8.46 -28.30
C SER A 217 -4.29 8.65 -29.07
N GLU A 218 -4.98 7.56 -29.40
CA GLU A 218 -6.29 7.58 -30.05
C GLU A 218 -7.34 8.32 -29.21
N ALA A 219 -7.39 8.07 -27.90
CA ALA A 219 -8.27 8.79 -26.97
C ALA A 219 -7.93 10.29 -26.89
N LEU A 220 -6.67 10.67 -27.12
CA LEU A 220 -6.23 12.07 -27.24
C LEU A 220 -6.46 12.68 -28.63
N GLY A 221 -7.16 11.98 -29.52
CA GLY A 221 -7.52 12.45 -30.86
C GLY A 221 -6.46 12.21 -31.93
N PHE A 222 -5.51 11.30 -31.71
CA PHE A 222 -4.62 10.80 -32.76
C PHE A 222 -5.42 9.92 -33.74
N ARG A 223 -5.50 10.32 -35.02
CA ARG A 223 -6.38 9.65 -36.01
C ARG A 223 -5.62 8.78 -37.02
N SER A 224 -4.29 8.77 -36.94
CA SER A 224 -3.43 8.16 -37.95
C SER A 224 -3.15 6.68 -37.63
N ALA A 225 -3.12 5.80 -38.65
CA ALA A 225 -2.90 4.36 -38.49
C ALA A 225 -1.48 4.01 -37.97
N GLY A 226 -1.25 2.77 -37.54
CA GLY A 226 -0.05 2.33 -36.79
C GLY A 226 1.34 2.67 -37.39
N THR A 227 1.46 2.87 -38.71
CA THR A 227 2.71 3.37 -39.34
C THR A 227 3.07 4.78 -38.87
N HIS A 228 2.08 5.65 -38.66
CA HIS A 228 2.28 7.03 -38.20
C HIS A 228 2.68 7.09 -36.71
N LEU A 229 2.14 6.20 -35.87
CA LEU A 229 2.56 6.09 -34.47
C LEU A 229 4.05 5.71 -34.39
N THR A 230 4.49 4.76 -35.23
CA THR A 230 5.91 4.39 -35.31
C THR A 230 6.78 5.59 -35.66
N SER A 231 6.39 6.35 -36.70
CA SER A 231 7.13 7.53 -37.14
C SER A 231 7.18 8.62 -36.07
N ALA A 232 6.08 8.85 -35.34
CA ALA A 232 6.05 9.80 -34.22
C ALA A 232 6.98 9.37 -33.09
N MET A 233 6.98 8.08 -32.70
CA MET A 233 7.89 7.56 -31.69
C MET A 233 9.36 7.65 -32.14
N VAL A 234 9.68 7.32 -33.40
CA VAL A 234 11.02 7.50 -33.97
C VAL A 234 11.46 8.96 -33.89
N ARG A 235 10.58 9.90 -34.27
CA ARG A 235 10.87 11.34 -34.20
C ARG A 235 11.15 11.80 -32.77
N LEU A 236 10.37 11.33 -31.80
CA LEU A 236 10.57 11.64 -30.38
C LEU A 236 11.91 11.08 -29.86
N ARG A 237 12.31 9.87 -30.28
CA ARG A 237 13.62 9.28 -29.96
C ARG A 237 14.76 10.09 -30.58
N GLU A 238 14.65 10.46 -31.86
CA GLU A 238 15.64 11.31 -32.54
C GLU A 238 15.86 12.60 -31.76
N LEU A 239 14.78 13.22 -31.28
CA LEU A 239 14.85 14.46 -30.49
C LEU A 239 15.25 14.25 -29.03
N SER A 240 15.53 13.00 -28.62
CA SER A 240 15.88 12.62 -27.25
C SER A 240 14.83 13.06 -26.21
N LEU A 241 13.55 13.05 -26.60
CA LEU A 241 12.42 13.33 -25.71
C LEU A 241 11.87 12.07 -25.04
N ILE A 242 12.16 10.91 -25.64
CA ILE A 242 11.82 9.58 -25.12
C ILE A 242 13.02 8.66 -25.27
N LEU A 243 13.08 7.62 -24.44
CA LEU A 243 14.19 6.67 -24.40
C LEU A 243 13.66 5.24 -24.34
N PRO A 244 14.43 4.26 -24.86
CA PRO A 244 14.13 2.86 -24.62
C PRO A 244 14.39 2.53 -23.15
N ALA A 245 13.33 2.18 -22.42
CA ALA A 245 13.39 1.71 -21.04
C ALA A 245 13.11 0.21 -20.97
N ALA A 246 13.88 -0.50 -20.17
CA ALA A 246 13.63 -1.93 -19.93
C ALA A 246 12.56 -2.09 -18.86
N ALA A 247 11.55 -2.89 -19.18
CA ALA A 247 10.50 -3.36 -18.27
C ALA A 247 10.99 -4.30 -17.13
N GLY A 248 12.31 -4.43 -16.96
CA GLY A 248 12.97 -5.36 -16.03
C GLY A 248 14.28 -5.89 -16.62
N PRO A 249 15.04 -6.74 -15.89
CA PRO A 249 16.30 -7.30 -16.37
C PRO A 249 16.16 -8.19 -17.62
N TYR A 250 14.95 -8.71 -17.88
CA TYR A 250 14.64 -9.60 -19.02
C TYR A 250 13.46 -9.13 -19.88
N GLY A 251 12.91 -7.93 -19.62
CA GLY A 251 11.78 -7.39 -20.36
C GLY A 251 12.21 -6.78 -21.70
N PRO A 252 11.35 -6.76 -22.73
CA PRO A 252 11.61 -5.99 -23.93
C PRO A 252 11.75 -4.50 -23.60
N LEU A 253 12.50 -3.78 -24.44
CA LEU A 253 12.64 -2.34 -24.33
C LEU A 253 11.36 -1.68 -24.88
N SER A 254 10.65 -0.93 -24.04
CA SER A 254 9.57 -0.04 -24.46
C SER A 254 10.03 1.41 -24.37
N ASP A 255 9.56 2.26 -25.26
CA ASP A 255 9.86 3.68 -25.12
C ASP A 255 9.05 4.31 -24.01
N CYS A 256 9.69 5.17 -23.24
CA CYS A 256 9.00 6.04 -22.30
C CYS A 256 9.56 7.46 -22.32
N CYS A 257 8.76 8.39 -21.83
CA CYS A 257 9.21 9.73 -21.47
C CYS A 257 9.65 9.69 -20.00
N PRO A 258 10.94 9.83 -19.68
CA PRO A 258 11.42 9.78 -18.29
C PRO A 258 10.71 10.81 -17.42
N ASP A 259 10.38 10.46 -16.18
CA ASP A 259 9.61 11.31 -15.27
C ASP A 259 10.23 12.70 -15.05
N VAL A 260 11.57 12.79 -15.01
CA VAL A 260 12.29 14.08 -14.89
C VAL A 260 12.02 15.04 -16.06
N MET A 261 11.71 14.51 -17.23
CA MET A 261 11.32 15.29 -18.41
C MET A 261 9.81 15.48 -18.46
N ALA A 262 9.05 14.42 -18.14
CA ALA A 262 7.59 14.42 -18.18
C ALA A 262 7.01 15.58 -17.36
N ARG A 263 7.53 15.80 -16.15
CA ARG A 263 7.14 16.92 -15.27
C ARG A 263 7.35 18.31 -15.88
N GLN A 264 8.28 18.47 -16.81
CA GLN A 264 8.57 19.73 -17.49
C GLN A 264 7.67 19.94 -18.71
N MET A 265 7.16 18.84 -19.26
CA MET A 265 6.37 18.78 -20.47
C MET A 265 4.87 18.61 -20.19
N LEU A 266 4.43 18.75 -18.94
CA LEU A 266 3.02 18.77 -18.56
C LEU A 266 2.18 19.74 -19.40
N PRO A 267 2.65 20.94 -19.80
CA PRO A 267 1.86 21.80 -20.70
C PRO A 267 1.50 21.14 -22.05
N VAL A 268 2.33 20.21 -22.56
CA VAL A 268 2.04 19.43 -23.77
C VAL A 268 0.91 18.44 -23.49
N ALA A 269 0.97 17.74 -22.35
CA ALA A 269 -0.09 16.85 -21.91
C ALA A 269 -1.40 17.61 -21.67
N HIS A 270 -1.36 18.76 -20.99
CA HIS A 270 -2.52 19.62 -20.75
C HIS A 270 -3.18 20.02 -22.06
N LYS A 271 -2.40 20.51 -23.04
CA LYS A 271 -2.92 20.91 -24.36
C LYS A 271 -3.59 19.74 -25.08
N ALA A 272 -2.95 18.58 -25.11
CA ALA A 272 -3.49 17.39 -25.77
C ALA A 272 -4.78 16.88 -25.10
N ILE A 273 -4.80 16.82 -23.76
CA ILE A 273 -5.95 16.34 -22.99
C ILE A 273 -7.11 17.32 -23.12
N ILE A 274 -6.90 18.63 -22.93
CA ILE A 274 -7.95 19.65 -23.10
C ILE A 274 -8.53 19.58 -24.52
N GLY A 275 -7.68 19.45 -25.54
CA GLY A 275 -8.13 19.31 -26.92
C GLY A 275 -8.99 18.06 -27.16
N ALA A 276 -8.75 16.99 -26.40
CA ALA A 276 -9.53 15.75 -26.48
C ALA A 276 -10.84 15.79 -25.69
N LEU A 277 -10.87 16.51 -24.56
CA LEU A 277 -12.09 16.68 -23.74
C LEU A 277 -13.17 17.54 -24.43
N GLY A 278 -12.82 18.31 -25.47
CA GLY A 278 -13.75 19.15 -26.22
C GLY A 278 -14.04 20.51 -25.55
N SER A 279 -15.02 21.27 -26.07
CA SER A 279 -15.39 22.62 -25.61
C SER A 279 -16.34 22.62 -24.40
N THR A 280 -16.13 21.73 -23.44
CA THR A 280 -16.98 21.58 -22.24
C THR A 280 -16.19 21.42 -20.95
N LEU A 281 -15.01 22.05 -20.89
CA LEU A 281 -14.70 22.83 -19.70
C LEU A 281 -15.93 23.68 -19.38
N LEU A 282 -16.30 23.83 -18.10
CA LEU A 282 -17.26 24.85 -17.70
C LEU A 282 -16.61 26.24 -17.93
N GLU A 283 -16.35 26.58 -19.19
CA GLU A 283 -15.78 27.84 -19.66
C GLU A 283 -16.90 28.87 -19.65
N GLY A 284 -16.78 29.86 -18.77
CA GLY A 284 -17.62 31.05 -18.78
C GLY A 284 -18.47 31.32 -17.53
N GLU A 285 -18.43 30.50 -16.49
CA GLU A 285 -19.02 30.91 -15.22
C GLU A 285 -18.02 31.78 -14.44
N PRO A 286 -18.37 33.03 -14.10
CA PRO A 286 -17.47 33.89 -13.33
C PRO A 286 -17.05 33.17 -12.04
N ALA A 287 -15.81 33.39 -11.62
CA ALA A 287 -15.31 32.92 -10.33
C ALA A 287 -16.30 33.36 -9.23
N GLY A 288 -17.19 32.46 -8.79
CA GLY A 288 -18.19 32.73 -7.77
C GLY A 288 -19.67 32.43 -8.10
N ALA A 289 -20.05 32.01 -9.32
CA ALA A 289 -21.43 31.56 -9.57
C ALA A 289 -21.52 30.03 -9.65
N PRO A 290 -22.30 29.35 -8.79
CA PRO A 290 -22.51 27.92 -8.91
C PRO A 290 -23.58 27.61 -9.98
N ALA A 291 -23.22 27.01 -11.12
CA ALA A 291 -24.20 26.27 -11.91
C ALA A 291 -24.89 25.18 -11.06
N ALA A 292 -26.09 24.77 -11.48
CA ALA A 292 -26.93 23.80 -10.79
C ALA A 292 -26.13 22.56 -10.31
N GLY A 293 -26.15 22.29 -9.01
CA GLY A 293 -25.39 21.22 -8.36
C GLY A 293 -24.77 21.67 -7.03
N GLU A 294 -24.49 20.71 -6.16
CA GLU A 294 -23.81 20.95 -4.87
C GLU A 294 -22.30 20.94 -5.10
N VAL A 295 -21.60 21.99 -4.68
CA VAL A 295 -20.14 22.07 -4.73
C VAL A 295 -19.59 21.85 -3.32
N VAL A 296 -18.68 20.89 -3.18
CA VAL A 296 -18.00 20.57 -1.93
C VAL A 296 -16.51 20.89 -2.12
N LEU A 297 -16.05 21.94 -1.42
CA LEU A 297 -14.66 22.36 -1.47
C LEU A 297 -13.81 21.48 -0.55
N ALA A 298 -12.59 21.17 -1.01
CA ALA A 298 -11.65 20.37 -0.27
C ALA A 298 -11.00 21.20 0.87
N ASP A 299 -10.89 20.62 2.06
CA ASP A 299 -10.18 21.22 3.19
C ASP A 299 -9.07 20.30 3.72
N GLY A 300 -7.90 20.43 3.11
CA GLY A 300 -6.71 19.69 3.53
C GLY A 300 -6.17 20.10 4.90
N ARG A 301 -6.48 21.30 5.40
CA ARG A 301 -6.01 21.76 6.72
C ARG A 301 -6.75 21.02 7.82
N SER A 302 -8.08 20.98 7.72
CA SER A 302 -8.93 20.21 8.64
C SER A 302 -8.50 18.74 8.67
N PHE A 303 -8.21 18.15 7.51
CA PHE A 303 -7.73 16.77 7.45
C PHE A 303 -6.40 16.56 8.17
N VAL A 304 -5.41 17.42 7.95
CA VAL A 304 -4.11 17.33 8.63
C VAL A 304 -4.24 17.50 10.15
N ARG A 305 -5.12 18.40 10.61
CA ARG A 305 -5.43 18.55 12.05
C ARG A 305 -6.00 17.27 12.65
N VAL A 306 -6.97 16.66 11.96
CA VAL A 306 -7.55 15.37 12.35
C VAL A 306 -6.49 14.26 12.41
N VAL A 307 -5.55 14.22 11.45
CA VAL A 307 -4.44 13.24 11.47
C VAL A 307 -3.59 13.40 12.74
N GLY A 308 -3.16 14.62 13.05
CA GLY A 308 -2.38 14.91 14.26
C GLY A 308 -3.14 14.58 15.55
N GLN A 309 -4.45 14.88 15.58
CA GLN A 309 -5.31 14.56 16.72
C GLN A 309 -5.45 13.04 16.92
N ILE A 310 -5.70 12.27 15.86
CA ILE A 310 -5.81 10.81 15.93
C ILE A 310 -4.49 10.17 16.36
N ALA A 311 -3.35 10.63 15.83
CA ALA A 311 -2.02 10.13 16.22
C ALA A 311 -1.79 10.25 17.73
N LEU A 312 -2.06 11.43 18.30
CA LEU A 312 -1.90 11.68 19.74
C LEU A 312 -2.93 10.91 20.59
N LEU A 313 -4.18 10.76 20.12
CA LEU A 313 -5.19 9.94 20.80
C LEU A 313 -4.86 8.45 20.81
N LEU A 314 -4.19 7.95 19.77
CA LEU A 314 -3.68 6.58 19.71
C LEU A 314 -2.46 6.40 20.63
N HIS A 315 -1.55 7.38 20.63
CA HIS A 315 -0.37 7.40 21.51
C HIS A 315 -0.75 7.20 22.98
N GLN A 316 -1.76 7.94 23.46
CA GLN A 316 -2.15 7.95 24.87
C GLN A 316 -2.86 6.65 25.30
N ALA A 317 -3.54 5.96 24.39
CA ALA A 317 -4.51 4.92 24.72
C ALA A 317 -3.96 3.47 24.65
N SER A 318 -2.78 3.24 24.05
CA SER A 318 -2.19 1.91 23.84
C SER A 318 -3.21 0.88 23.32
N VAL A 319 -3.83 1.19 22.18
CA VAL A 319 -4.97 0.44 21.64
C VAL A 319 -4.53 -0.92 21.08
N PRO A 320 -5.07 -2.06 21.55
CA PRO A 320 -4.79 -3.36 20.91
C PRO A 320 -5.49 -3.44 19.55
N LEU A 321 -4.83 -4.05 18.55
CA LEU A 321 -5.47 -4.36 17.26
C LEU A 321 -6.32 -5.61 17.36
N ARG A 322 -7.41 -5.68 16.57
CA ARG A 322 -8.24 -6.90 16.46
C ARG A 322 -7.40 -8.05 15.91
N PRO A 323 -7.47 -9.27 16.44
CA PRO A 323 -6.68 -10.39 15.94
C PRO A 323 -6.95 -10.63 14.44
N PRO A 324 -5.93 -11.04 13.65
CA PRO A 324 -6.12 -11.44 12.27
C PRO A 324 -7.10 -12.60 12.14
N MET A 325 -7.61 -12.82 10.92
CA MET A 325 -8.48 -13.96 10.66
C MET A 325 -7.78 -15.29 11.03
N PRO A 326 -8.42 -16.17 11.82
CA PRO A 326 -7.87 -17.49 12.17
C PRO A 326 -7.56 -18.32 10.93
N ARG A 327 -6.46 -19.08 10.93
CA ARG A 327 -6.02 -19.86 9.75
C ARG A 327 -6.72 -21.21 9.69
N PRO A 328 -7.26 -21.63 8.54
CA PRO A 328 -7.93 -22.90 8.42
C PRO A 328 -6.91 -24.04 8.44
N MET A 329 -7.21 -25.14 9.15
CA MET A 329 -6.31 -26.32 9.18
C MET A 329 -6.06 -26.94 7.79
N LEU A 330 -6.82 -26.51 6.78
CA LEU A 330 -6.69 -26.90 5.39
C LEU A 330 -5.48 -26.26 4.66
N GLU A 331 -4.81 -25.27 5.23
CA GLU A 331 -3.61 -24.64 4.65
C GLU A 331 -2.43 -25.61 4.42
N GLY A 332 -2.35 -26.69 5.22
CA GLY A 332 -1.39 -27.76 5.02
C GLY A 332 -1.63 -28.51 3.70
N ARG A 333 -2.89 -28.59 3.28
CA ARG A 333 -3.36 -29.34 2.12
C ARG A 333 -3.55 -28.47 0.88
N TYR A 334 -3.98 -27.22 1.06
CA TYR A 334 -4.14 -26.23 0.01
C TYR A 334 -3.20 -25.06 0.30
N PRO A 335 -1.96 -25.08 -0.22
CA PRO A 335 -1.00 -24.00 0.00
C PRO A 335 -1.52 -22.62 -0.42
N GLY A 336 -2.43 -22.57 -1.40
CA GLY A 336 -3.08 -21.33 -1.82
C GLY A 336 -3.98 -20.66 -0.78
N LEU A 337 -4.33 -21.32 0.33
CA LEU A 337 -5.04 -20.69 1.44
C LEU A 337 -4.11 -19.89 2.37
N ARG A 338 -2.80 -20.16 2.35
CA ARG A 338 -1.85 -19.56 3.29
C ARG A 338 -1.73 -18.06 3.09
N GLY A 339 -1.82 -17.32 4.19
CA GLY A 339 -1.63 -15.87 4.20
C GLY A 339 -2.76 -15.09 3.53
N TRP A 340 -3.93 -15.70 3.31
CA TRP A 340 -5.10 -15.05 2.76
C TRP A 340 -6.27 -15.10 3.72
N ASP A 341 -6.97 -14.00 3.88
CA ASP A 341 -8.32 -14.04 4.42
C ASP A 341 -9.27 -14.76 3.43
N TYR A 342 -10.37 -15.31 3.96
CA TYR A 342 -11.22 -16.24 3.21
C TYR A 342 -12.70 -16.12 3.59
N ASP A 343 -13.58 -16.59 2.70
CA ASP A 343 -14.97 -16.87 3.04
C ASP A 343 -15.07 -18.27 3.69
N PRO A 344 -15.48 -18.39 4.97
CA PRO A 344 -15.59 -19.69 5.63
C PRO A 344 -16.51 -20.67 4.92
N GLN A 345 -17.56 -20.18 4.24
CA GLN A 345 -18.50 -21.04 3.50
C GLN A 345 -17.84 -21.64 2.27
N GLU A 346 -17.14 -20.85 1.47
CA GLU A 346 -16.44 -21.35 0.27
C GLU A 346 -15.31 -22.33 0.64
N VAL A 347 -14.59 -22.10 1.75
CA VAL A 347 -13.56 -23.03 2.23
C VAL A 347 -14.17 -24.33 2.77
N LEU A 348 -15.33 -24.26 3.42
CA LEU A 348 -16.07 -25.44 3.86
C LEU A 348 -16.61 -26.25 2.68
N GLU A 349 -17.09 -25.58 1.63
CA GLU A 349 -17.47 -26.22 0.36
C GLU A 349 -16.27 -26.89 -0.31
N LEU A 350 -15.11 -26.21 -0.37
CA LEU A 350 -13.87 -26.79 -0.86
C LEU A 350 -13.48 -28.05 -0.09
N HIS A 351 -13.70 -28.07 1.23
CA HIS A 351 -13.48 -29.25 2.07
C HIS A 351 -14.44 -30.41 1.72
N ARG A 352 -15.70 -30.09 1.41
CA ARG A 352 -16.77 -31.07 1.09
C ARG A 352 -16.62 -31.65 -0.31
N HIS A 353 -16.38 -30.84 -1.35
CA HIS A 353 -16.40 -31.25 -2.77
C HIS A 353 -15.04 -31.74 -3.28
N ARG A 354 -14.44 -32.69 -2.54
CA ARG A 354 -13.06 -33.22 -2.70
C ARG A 354 -12.68 -33.70 -4.11
N THR A 355 -13.61 -34.01 -5.02
CA THR A 355 -13.32 -34.86 -6.20
C THR A 355 -13.94 -34.46 -7.53
N GLU A 356 -14.62 -33.32 -7.63
CA GLU A 356 -15.42 -32.99 -8.82
C GLU A 356 -14.81 -31.90 -9.73
N ARG A 357 -13.87 -31.09 -9.23
CA ARG A 357 -13.32 -29.95 -9.99
C ARG A 357 -11.90 -30.24 -10.46
N ARG A 358 -11.61 -29.95 -11.74
CA ARG A 358 -10.23 -29.82 -12.21
C ARG A 358 -9.57 -28.71 -11.38
N ASP A 359 -8.35 -28.97 -10.90
CA ASP A 359 -7.63 -28.08 -9.99
C ASP A 359 -7.45 -26.65 -10.57
N ASP A 360 -7.44 -26.50 -11.90
CA ASP A 360 -7.22 -25.23 -12.60
C ASP A 360 -8.41 -24.23 -12.54
N ASP A 361 -9.60 -24.65 -12.10
CA ASP A 361 -10.83 -23.82 -12.04
C ASP A 361 -11.23 -23.40 -10.61
N LEU A 362 -10.39 -23.66 -9.60
CA LEU A 362 -10.71 -23.37 -8.21
C LEU A 362 -10.51 -21.88 -7.89
N VAL A 363 -11.62 -21.17 -7.84
CA VAL A 363 -11.70 -19.73 -7.54
C VAL A 363 -12.32 -19.51 -6.16
N LEU A 364 -11.69 -18.67 -5.34
CA LEU A 364 -12.22 -18.21 -4.05
C LEU A 364 -12.40 -16.68 -4.03
N THR A 365 -13.31 -16.22 -3.18
CA THR A 365 -13.51 -14.82 -2.81
C THR A 365 -12.38 -14.35 -1.90
N VAL A 366 -11.85 -13.17 -2.18
CA VAL A 366 -10.99 -12.42 -1.24
C VAL A 366 -11.90 -11.45 -0.50
N PRO A 367 -12.23 -11.68 0.78
CA PRO A 367 -13.07 -10.76 1.53
C PRO A 367 -12.36 -9.40 1.74
N PRO A 368 -13.11 -8.31 1.96
CA PRO A 368 -12.50 -7.07 2.40
C PRO A 368 -11.84 -7.28 3.78
N PRO A 369 -10.69 -6.65 4.06
CA PRO A 369 -10.02 -6.79 5.34
C PRO A 369 -10.92 -6.27 6.47
N ALA A 370 -10.90 -6.94 7.61
CA ALA A 370 -11.61 -6.47 8.80
C ALA A 370 -11.01 -5.15 9.31
N PRO A 371 -11.80 -4.28 9.97
CA PRO A 371 -11.26 -3.07 10.58
C PRO A 371 -10.17 -3.41 11.60
N ALA A 372 -8.97 -2.82 11.46
CA ALA A 372 -7.83 -3.12 12.33
C ALA A 372 -8.08 -2.71 13.80
N LEU A 373 -8.77 -1.58 14.01
CA LEU A 373 -9.08 -1.06 15.33
C LEU A 373 -10.31 -1.78 15.93
N PRO A 374 -10.33 -2.04 17.25
CA PRO A 374 -11.46 -2.68 17.92
C PRO A 374 -12.69 -1.76 17.96
N ASP A 375 -13.88 -2.34 18.18
CA ASP A 375 -15.16 -1.62 18.06
C ASP A 375 -15.26 -0.41 19.00
N ASP A 376 -14.70 -0.50 20.20
CA ASP A 376 -14.65 0.58 21.19
C ASP A 376 -13.75 1.74 20.72
N ALA A 377 -12.59 1.43 20.13
CA ALA A 377 -11.70 2.42 19.52
C ALA A 377 -12.37 3.09 18.31
N ILE A 378 -13.05 2.33 17.45
CA ILE A 378 -13.81 2.89 16.32
C ILE A 378 -14.94 3.80 16.82
N ALA A 379 -15.75 3.35 17.78
CA ALA A 379 -16.84 4.15 18.33
C ALA A 379 -16.35 5.50 18.89
N ARG A 380 -15.16 5.51 19.50
CA ARG A 380 -14.53 6.72 20.04
C ARG A 380 -13.90 7.62 18.97
N LEU A 381 -13.21 7.05 17.98
CA LEU A 381 -12.36 7.80 17.04
C LEU A 381 -13.05 8.13 15.71
N ALA A 382 -14.06 7.37 15.29
CA ALA A 382 -14.78 7.61 14.03
C ALA A 382 -15.47 8.99 13.98
N PRO A 383 -16.08 9.50 15.07
CA PRO A 383 -16.63 10.86 15.07
C PRO A 383 -15.55 11.94 14.84
N VAL A 384 -14.33 11.73 15.31
CA VAL A 384 -13.19 12.64 15.11
C VAL A 384 -12.69 12.60 13.67
N ALA A 385 -12.58 11.39 13.11
CA ALA A 385 -12.26 11.19 11.70
C ALA A 385 -13.37 11.68 10.75
N GLY A 386 -14.59 11.86 11.26
CA GLY A 386 -15.80 12.20 10.53
C GLY A 386 -16.68 10.98 10.20
N ASN A 387 -16.08 9.79 9.99
CA ASN A 387 -16.77 8.51 9.87
C ASN A 387 -15.77 7.33 9.99
N ALA A 388 -16.28 6.10 10.02
CA ALA A 388 -15.48 4.88 10.14
C ALA A 388 -14.59 4.62 8.91
N ASP A 389 -15.11 4.77 7.69
CA ASP A 389 -14.33 4.61 6.44
C ASP A 389 -13.09 5.52 6.41
N ARG A 390 -13.27 6.79 6.81
CA ARG A 390 -12.18 7.76 6.88
C ARG A 390 -11.21 7.44 8.00
N LEU A 391 -11.68 6.89 9.13
CA LEU A 391 -10.81 6.43 10.21
C LEU A 391 -9.92 5.26 9.76
N GLU A 392 -10.47 4.27 9.05
CA GLU A 392 -9.71 3.14 8.53
C GLU A 392 -8.61 3.59 7.56
N PHE A 393 -8.97 4.51 6.65
CA PHE A 393 -8.00 5.15 5.76
C PHE A 393 -6.92 5.90 6.54
N LEU A 394 -7.30 6.73 7.52
CA LEU A 394 -6.37 7.49 8.36
C LEU A 394 -5.39 6.58 9.10
N PHE A 395 -5.89 5.47 9.67
CA PHE A 395 -5.06 4.51 10.37
C PHE A 395 -4.05 3.84 9.42
N ALA A 396 -4.50 3.37 8.25
CA ALA A 396 -3.61 2.82 7.23
C ALA A 396 -2.55 3.83 6.77
N LEU A 397 -2.94 5.10 6.62
CA LEU A 397 -2.06 6.19 6.22
C LEU A 397 -1.00 6.50 7.27
N LEU A 398 -1.37 6.49 8.57
CA LEU A 398 -0.45 6.69 9.69
C LEU A 398 0.59 5.57 9.81
N VAL A 399 0.17 4.32 9.56
CA VAL A 399 1.09 3.16 9.50
C VAL A 399 2.03 3.31 8.30
N ALA A 400 1.49 3.62 7.11
CA ALA A 400 2.29 3.76 5.89
C ALA A 400 3.25 4.97 5.92
N SER A 401 2.91 6.03 6.65
CA SER A 401 3.80 7.19 6.86
C SER A 401 4.88 6.92 7.92
N GLY A 402 4.78 5.81 8.65
CA GLY A 402 5.67 5.42 9.75
C GLY A 402 5.48 6.21 11.03
N ILE A 403 4.36 6.95 11.16
CA ILE A 403 4.02 7.65 12.42
C ILE A 403 3.57 6.61 13.45
N VAL A 404 2.73 5.66 13.01
CA VAL A 404 2.36 4.48 13.79
C VAL A 404 3.29 3.32 13.42
N GLU A 405 3.83 2.63 14.42
CA GLU A 405 4.62 1.42 14.22
C GLU A 405 3.69 0.24 13.88
N PRO A 406 4.10 -0.66 12.96
CA PRO A 406 3.29 -1.84 12.63
C PRO A 406 3.27 -2.83 13.79
N GLY A 407 2.10 -3.40 14.08
CA GLY A 407 1.88 -4.44 15.08
C GLY A 407 0.89 -4.01 16.18
N SER A 408 0.76 -4.86 17.20
CA SER A 408 -0.18 -4.66 18.32
C SER A 408 0.54 -4.71 19.68
N PRO A 409 0.17 -3.87 20.67
CA PRO A 409 -0.78 -2.76 20.56
C PRO A 409 -0.23 -1.63 19.69
N VAL A 410 -1.09 -0.70 19.27
CA VAL A 410 -0.69 0.48 18.51
C VAL A 410 0.33 1.30 19.30
N THR A 411 1.53 1.46 18.74
CA THR A 411 2.58 2.33 19.25
C THR A 411 2.95 3.38 18.21
N ILE A 412 3.50 4.50 18.69
CA ILE A 412 3.97 5.60 17.84
C ILE A 412 5.49 5.59 17.81
N TRP A 413 6.05 5.96 16.66
CA TRP A 413 7.48 6.21 16.53
C TRP A 413 7.78 7.68 16.91
N PRO A 414 8.31 7.97 18.13
CA PRO A 414 8.35 9.33 18.66
C PRO A 414 9.19 10.29 17.83
N GLU A 415 10.34 9.83 17.32
CA GLU A 415 11.22 10.66 16.48
C GLU A 415 10.52 11.05 15.16
N VAL A 416 9.76 10.13 14.57
CA VAL A 416 9.00 10.39 13.34
C VAL A 416 7.79 11.27 13.59
N GLU A 417 7.05 11.04 14.67
CA GLU A 417 5.93 11.89 15.08
C GLU A 417 6.40 13.32 15.33
N GLN A 418 7.48 13.51 16.08
CA GLN A 418 8.03 14.83 16.36
C GLN A 418 8.44 15.56 15.08
N GLU A 419 9.11 14.88 14.14
CA GLU A 419 9.51 15.44 12.84
C GLU A 419 8.31 15.72 11.92
N TYR A 420 7.24 14.96 12.04
CA TYR A 420 5.99 15.22 11.32
C TYR A 420 5.28 16.45 11.91
N LEU A 421 5.11 16.48 13.24
CA LEU A 421 4.44 17.57 13.94
C LEU A 421 5.20 18.88 13.83
N SER A 422 6.53 18.90 13.75
CA SER A 422 7.32 20.14 13.62
C SER A 422 7.09 20.90 12.30
N ARG A 423 6.53 20.23 11.28
CA ARG A 423 6.28 20.79 9.95
C ARG A 423 4.97 21.58 9.91
N ASN A 424 4.90 22.56 9.01
CA ASN A 424 3.65 23.27 8.75
C ASN A 424 2.61 22.36 8.06
N GLU A 425 1.34 22.79 8.08
CA GLU A 425 0.22 21.99 7.55
C GLU A 425 0.39 21.62 6.06
N ALA A 426 0.98 22.52 5.24
CA ALA A 426 1.22 22.25 3.82
C ALA A 426 2.23 21.11 3.62
N ALA A 427 3.30 21.09 4.41
CA ALA A 427 4.33 20.04 4.37
C ALA A 427 3.81 18.72 4.95
N GLN A 428 3.01 18.76 6.02
CA GLN A 428 2.33 17.58 6.57
C GLN A 428 1.40 16.95 5.54
N ARG A 429 0.55 17.74 4.87
CA ARG A 429 -0.28 17.30 3.75
C ARG A 429 0.54 16.67 2.64
N ALA A 430 1.66 17.30 2.28
CA ALA A 430 2.53 16.83 1.20
C ALA A 430 3.20 15.48 1.51
N ILE A 431 3.50 15.19 2.79
CA ILE A 431 3.94 13.87 3.25
C ILE A 431 2.81 12.87 3.07
N LEU A 432 1.65 13.14 3.65
CA LEU A 432 0.50 12.25 3.63
C LEU A 432 0.04 11.91 2.21
N ALA A 433 0.00 12.90 1.31
CA ALA A 433 -0.38 12.69 -0.08
C ALA A 433 0.59 11.78 -0.84
N ARG A 434 1.91 11.98 -0.65
CA ARG A 434 2.91 11.09 -1.27
C ARG A 434 2.87 9.68 -0.68
N THR A 435 2.68 9.56 0.63
CA THR A 435 2.45 8.25 1.28
C THR A 435 1.24 7.56 0.66
N TYR A 436 0.14 8.27 0.46
CA TYR A 436 -1.06 7.72 -0.16
C TYR A 436 -0.84 7.16 -1.58
N PHE A 437 -0.02 7.85 -2.39
CA PHE A 437 0.25 7.42 -3.76
C PHE A 437 0.93 6.04 -3.82
N ASP A 438 1.78 5.73 -2.84
CA ASP A 438 2.64 4.55 -2.84
C ASP A 438 2.24 3.48 -1.80
N MET A 439 1.34 3.79 -0.85
CA MET A 439 0.97 2.85 0.21
C MET A 439 0.26 1.60 -0.35
N THR A 440 0.65 0.43 0.13
CA THR A 440 0.09 -0.86 -0.29
C THR A 440 -0.92 -1.44 0.70
N ASN A 441 -0.89 -1.00 1.96
CA ASN A 441 -1.70 -1.56 3.04
C ASN A 441 -3.20 -1.17 3.02
N TRP A 442 -3.68 -0.46 2.00
CA TRP A 442 -5.09 -0.08 1.88
C TRP A 442 -5.46 0.18 0.41
N SER A 443 -6.72 -0.03 0.03
CA SER A 443 -7.25 0.27 -1.30
C SER A 443 -8.71 0.74 -1.32
N GLU A 444 -9.00 1.58 -2.29
CA GLU A 444 -10.30 2.14 -2.63
C GLU A 444 -11.29 1.05 -3.02
N VAL A 445 -10.81 -0.11 -3.50
CA VAL A 445 -11.66 -1.25 -3.88
C VAL A 445 -12.44 -1.80 -2.69
N TRP A 446 -11.93 -1.67 -1.46
CA TRP A 446 -12.50 -2.37 -0.29
C TRP A 446 -13.92 -1.92 0.07
N GLY A 447 -14.19 -0.63 0.08
CA GLY A 447 -15.55 -0.10 0.25
C GLY A 447 -16.32 0.06 -1.06
N LEU A 448 -15.91 -0.60 -2.15
CA LEU A 448 -16.85 -1.00 -3.20
C LEU A 448 -17.68 -2.23 -2.78
N TRP A 449 -17.38 -2.77 -1.61
CA TRP A 449 -18.03 -3.90 -0.95
C TRP A 449 -18.85 -3.49 0.30
N PRO A 450 -19.68 -2.44 0.27
CA PRO A 450 -20.35 -2.01 1.50
C PRO A 450 -21.45 -3.02 1.89
N GLY A 451 -21.28 -3.67 3.03
CA GLY A 451 -22.34 -4.40 3.73
C GLY A 451 -22.88 -5.65 3.01
N GLN A 452 -24.18 -5.93 3.21
CA GLN A 452 -24.82 -7.21 2.86
C GLN A 452 -25.02 -7.46 1.35
N GLN A 453 -24.81 -6.46 0.48
CA GLN A 453 -24.94 -6.60 -0.97
C GLN A 453 -23.80 -5.89 -1.71
N PRO A 454 -22.64 -6.55 -1.89
CA PRO A 454 -21.55 -6.01 -2.71
C PRO A 454 -22.00 -5.58 -4.09
N ALA A 455 -21.40 -4.53 -4.62
CA ALA A 455 -21.51 -4.23 -6.05
C ALA A 455 -20.59 -5.13 -6.90
N LEU A 456 -19.48 -5.58 -6.31
CA LEU A 456 -18.46 -6.42 -6.93
C LEU A 456 -17.74 -7.24 -5.85
N GLN A 457 -17.06 -8.30 -6.29
CA GLN A 457 -16.20 -9.14 -5.45
C GLN A 457 -14.83 -9.30 -6.09
N ILE A 458 -13.79 -9.40 -5.27
CA ILE A 458 -12.48 -9.88 -5.71
C ILE A 458 -12.48 -11.40 -5.66
N LYS A 459 -12.11 -12.02 -6.78
CA LYS A 459 -11.98 -13.46 -6.94
C LYS A 459 -10.52 -13.79 -7.24
N ARG A 460 -10.04 -14.94 -6.76
CA ARG A 460 -8.66 -15.40 -6.99
C ARG A 460 -8.58 -16.89 -7.29
N HIS A 461 -7.58 -17.27 -8.08
CA HIS A 461 -7.21 -18.64 -8.39
C HIS A 461 -6.31 -19.20 -7.29
N ILE A 462 -6.74 -20.25 -6.59
CA ILE A 462 -5.97 -20.77 -5.44
C ILE A 462 -4.75 -21.60 -5.82
N MET A 463 -4.63 -22.00 -7.10
CA MET A 463 -3.49 -22.77 -7.60
C MET A 463 -2.32 -21.89 -8.06
N TYR A 464 -2.52 -20.57 -8.19
CA TYR A 464 -1.49 -19.61 -8.53
C TYR A 464 -0.61 -19.28 -7.31
N ARG A 465 0.32 -20.17 -6.99
CA ARG A 465 1.18 -20.09 -5.78
C ARG A 465 2.09 -18.86 -5.69
N LEU A 466 2.25 -18.13 -6.79
CA LEU A 466 3.05 -16.89 -6.84
C LEU A 466 2.21 -15.64 -6.50
N SER A 467 0.92 -15.80 -6.23
CA SER A 467 0.01 -14.71 -5.85
C SER A 467 -0.38 -14.87 -4.38
N ASP A 468 0.13 -13.98 -3.53
CA ASP A 468 -0.28 -13.79 -2.14
C ASP A 468 -1.02 -12.45 -1.96
N GLU A 469 -1.45 -12.18 -0.73
CA GLU A 469 -2.18 -10.95 -0.40
C GLU A 469 -1.31 -9.71 -0.62
N ASP A 470 -0.03 -9.77 -0.27
CA ASP A 470 0.93 -8.68 -0.52
C ASP A 470 1.00 -8.35 -2.01
N LYS A 471 1.05 -9.36 -2.89
CA LYS A 471 1.05 -9.16 -4.34
C LYS A 471 -0.25 -8.51 -4.84
N LEU A 472 -1.41 -8.90 -4.30
CA LEU A 472 -2.69 -8.25 -4.62
C LEU A 472 -2.66 -6.77 -4.22
N LEU A 473 -2.19 -6.48 -3.01
CA LEU A 473 -2.08 -5.13 -2.49
C LEU A 473 -1.12 -4.25 -3.30
N GLU A 474 0.02 -4.81 -3.74
CA GLU A 474 0.91 -4.16 -4.70
C GLU A 474 0.20 -3.86 -6.02
N ASP A 475 -0.50 -4.83 -6.60
CA ASP A 475 -1.21 -4.64 -7.87
C ASP A 475 -2.29 -3.56 -7.76
N LEU A 476 -3.01 -3.49 -6.64
CA LEU A 476 -3.99 -2.43 -6.35
C LEU A 476 -3.32 -1.06 -6.17
N ALA A 477 -2.16 -1.00 -5.50
CA ALA A 477 -1.37 0.23 -5.40
C ALA A 477 -0.86 0.71 -6.77
N PHE A 478 -0.45 -0.21 -7.65
CA PHE A 478 -0.09 0.13 -9.03
C PHE A 478 -1.29 0.68 -9.81
N CYS A 479 -2.48 0.12 -9.61
CA CYS A 479 -3.72 0.66 -10.20
C CYS A 479 -4.00 2.09 -9.72
N ARG A 480 -3.85 2.36 -8.41
CA ARG A 480 -3.93 3.72 -7.87
C ARG A 480 -2.92 4.64 -8.53
N LEU A 481 -1.65 4.24 -8.57
CA LEU A 481 -0.55 5.06 -9.12
C LEU A 481 -0.82 5.43 -10.58
N ALA A 482 -1.31 4.50 -11.39
CA ALA A 482 -1.67 4.76 -12.79
C ALA A 482 -2.79 5.82 -12.92
N MET A 483 -3.81 5.76 -12.05
CA MET A 483 -4.89 6.74 -12.03
C MET A 483 -4.44 8.10 -11.48
N VAL A 484 -3.68 8.13 -10.39
CA VAL A 484 -3.10 9.35 -9.84
C VAL A 484 -2.21 10.03 -10.89
N ARG A 485 -1.39 9.26 -11.63
CA ARG A 485 -0.58 9.78 -12.75
C ARG A 485 -1.44 10.43 -13.82
N ALA A 486 -2.47 9.74 -14.30
CA ALA A 486 -3.36 10.26 -15.33
C ALA A 486 -4.07 11.55 -14.87
N LEU A 487 -4.50 11.61 -13.61
CA LEU A 487 -5.08 12.81 -13.00
C LEU A 487 -4.04 13.93 -12.82
N ALA A 488 -2.79 13.60 -12.45
CA ALA A 488 -1.68 14.54 -12.33
C ALA A 488 -1.18 15.10 -13.68
N CYS A 489 -1.68 14.59 -14.80
CA CYS A 489 -1.52 15.18 -16.13
C CYS A 489 -2.62 16.17 -16.49
N LEU A 490 -3.62 16.38 -15.63
CA LEU A 490 -4.68 17.35 -15.85
C LEU A 490 -4.24 18.74 -15.35
N PRO A 491 -4.74 19.83 -15.97
CA PRO A 491 -4.47 21.17 -15.48
C PRO A 491 -5.15 21.43 -14.13
N ASP A 492 -4.40 21.99 -13.19
CA ASP A 492 -4.94 22.47 -11.92
C ASP A 492 -5.91 23.64 -12.09
N GLY A 493 -6.80 23.82 -11.10
CA GLY A 493 -7.72 24.95 -11.00
C GLY A 493 -8.88 24.93 -12.00
N ARG A 494 -9.01 23.89 -12.83
CA ARG A 494 -10.09 23.74 -13.81
C ARG A 494 -11.10 22.68 -13.39
N TRP A 495 -12.38 22.98 -13.58
CA TRP A 495 -13.46 21.99 -13.43
C TRP A 495 -13.49 21.08 -14.65
N ILE A 496 -13.44 19.77 -14.41
CA ILE A 496 -13.44 18.72 -15.43
C ILE A 496 -14.63 17.79 -15.17
N ARG A 497 -15.46 17.55 -16.20
CA ARG A 497 -16.55 16.57 -16.11
C ARG A 497 -16.00 15.15 -16.22
N LEU A 498 -16.48 14.27 -15.34
CA LEU A 498 -16.02 12.88 -15.30
C LEU A 498 -16.35 12.13 -16.59
N GLN A 499 -17.55 12.32 -17.14
CA GLN A 499 -18.00 11.60 -18.35
C GLN A 499 -17.10 11.87 -19.57
N GLU A 500 -16.57 13.09 -19.68
CA GLU A 500 -15.65 13.50 -20.76
C GLU A 500 -14.26 12.90 -20.58
N LEU A 501 -13.86 12.66 -19.33
CA LEU A 501 -12.56 12.09 -18.97
C LEU A 501 -12.54 10.55 -19.09
N TYR A 502 -13.69 9.88 -18.95
CA TYR A 502 -13.77 8.41 -18.99
C TYR A 502 -13.24 7.74 -20.26
N PRO A 503 -13.39 8.28 -21.49
CA PRO A 503 -12.69 7.75 -22.66
C PRO A 503 -11.17 7.65 -22.46
N LEU A 504 -10.54 8.69 -21.91
CA LEU A 504 -9.10 8.68 -21.62
C LEU A 504 -8.75 7.66 -20.53
N LEU A 505 -9.47 7.67 -19.40
CA LEU A 505 -9.19 6.75 -18.29
C LEU A 505 -9.39 5.29 -18.68
N ARG A 506 -10.38 4.98 -19.52
CA ARG A 506 -10.58 3.64 -20.09
C ARG A 506 -9.41 3.18 -20.95
N SER A 507 -8.79 4.10 -21.70
CA SER A 507 -7.60 3.79 -22.49
C SER A 507 -6.36 3.55 -21.62
N VAL A 508 -6.22 4.30 -20.52
CA VAL A 508 -5.13 4.14 -19.54
C VAL A 508 -5.27 2.83 -18.77
N TRP A 509 -6.48 2.54 -18.28
CA TRP A 509 -6.75 1.37 -17.44
C TRP A 509 -8.04 0.67 -17.86
N PRO A 510 -7.94 -0.25 -18.85
CA PRO A 510 -9.11 -0.95 -19.37
C PRO A 510 -9.70 -1.96 -18.38
N ARG A 511 -8.83 -2.65 -17.61
CA ARG A 511 -9.22 -3.72 -16.68
C ARG A 511 -8.28 -3.83 -15.48
N PHE A 512 -8.80 -4.23 -14.31
CA PHE A 512 -8.00 -4.51 -13.11
C PHE A 512 -6.98 -5.64 -13.35
N ASP A 513 -7.39 -6.71 -14.03
CA ASP A 513 -6.58 -7.88 -14.39
C ASP A 513 -6.00 -7.77 -15.81
N GLU A 514 -5.68 -6.56 -16.28
CA GLU A 514 -4.87 -6.34 -17.49
C GLU A 514 -3.65 -5.48 -17.14
N PRO A 515 -2.41 -5.90 -17.45
CA PRO A 515 -1.24 -5.15 -17.05
C PRO A 515 -1.09 -3.93 -17.96
N VAL A 516 -1.16 -2.74 -17.36
CA VAL A 516 -0.91 -1.46 -18.05
C VAL A 516 0.57 -1.31 -18.42
N ARG A 517 1.48 -1.91 -17.64
CA ARG A 517 2.94 -1.89 -17.83
C ARG A 517 3.48 -3.24 -18.29
N GLU A 518 4.52 -3.20 -19.10
CA GLU A 518 5.36 -4.31 -19.50
C GLU A 518 6.29 -4.68 -18.33
N GLY A 519 6.41 -5.99 -18.01
CA GLY A 519 7.19 -6.48 -16.86
C GLY A 519 6.41 -7.37 -15.88
N ALA A 520 5.07 -7.27 -15.84
CA ALA A 520 4.24 -8.11 -14.97
C ALA A 520 4.09 -9.58 -15.43
N ALA A 521 4.70 -9.98 -16.55
CA ALA A 521 4.43 -11.27 -17.17
C ALA A 521 5.63 -11.79 -17.99
N TYR A 522 6.57 -12.48 -17.33
CA TYR A 522 7.47 -13.39 -18.05
C TYR A 522 6.74 -14.70 -18.45
N TYR A 523 5.61 -15.00 -17.79
CA TYR A 523 4.71 -16.14 -18.06
C TYR A 523 3.26 -15.70 -18.22
N GLY A 524 2.95 -14.86 -19.21
CA GLY A 524 1.58 -14.45 -19.51
C GLY A 524 0.94 -13.53 -18.46
N ALA A 525 0.01 -12.69 -18.91
CA ALA A 525 -0.71 -11.71 -18.10
C ALA A 525 -1.79 -12.36 -17.20
N ASN A 526 -1.44 -13.46 -16.52
CA ASN A 526 -2.36 -14.14 -15.61
C ASN A 526 -2.18 -13.53 -14.22
N PHE A 527 -2.92 -12.46 -13.95
CA PHE A 527 -3.18 -12.07 -12.57
C PHE A 527 -3.83 -13.26 -11.86
N GLY A 528 -3.32 -13.59 -10.68
CA GLY A 528 -3.92 -14.61 -9.82
C GLY A 528 -5.33 -14.23 -9.34
N TRP A 529 -5.80 -13.01 -9.64
CA TRP A 529 -7.06 -12.44 -9.18
C TRP A 529 -7.78 -11.64 -10.26
N PHE A 530 -9.07 -11.39 -10.08
CA PHE A 530 -9.93 -10.60 -10.96
C PHE A 530 -11.18 -10.08 -10.23
N LEU A 531 -11.89 -9.12 -10.83
CA LEU A 531 -13.19 -8.68 -10.33
C LEU A 531 -14.34 -9.49 -10.95
N ALA A 532 -15.34 -9.81 -10.14
CA ALA A 532 -16.57 -10.48 -10.57
C ALA A 532 -17.82 -9.83 -9.95
N LYS A 533 -18.98 -10.07 -10.58
CA LYS A 533 -20.28 -9.75 -9.98
C LYS A 533 -20.53 -10.69 -8.78
N PRO A 534 -21.27 -10.24 -7.74
CA PRO A 534 -21.61 -11.09 -6.60
C PRO A 534 -22.19 -12.45 -7.02
N GLY A 535 -21.68 -13.54 -6.46
CA GLY A 535 -22.15 -14.89 -6.75
C GLY A 535 -21.73 -15.44 -8.12
N SER A 536 -20.95 -14.69 -8.91
CA SER A 536 -20.41 -15.13 -10.19
C SER A 536 -18.92 -15.45 -10.09
N THR A 537 -18.46 -16.42 -10.89
CA THR A 537 -17.04 -16.70 -11.14
C THR A 537 -16.56 -16.11 -12.46
N ALA A 538 -17.44 -15.44 -13.20
CA ALA A 538 -17.11 -14.79 -14.46
C ALA A 538 -16.43 -13.43 -14.22
N ARG A 539 -15.35 -13.18 -14.95
CA ARG A 539 -14.64 -11.89 -14.99
C ARG A 539 -15.56 -10.80 -15.55
N PHE A 540 -15.45 -9.58 -15.02
CA PHE A 540 -16.00 -8.39 -15.70
C PHE A 540 -15.41 -8.27 -17.11
N THR A 541 -16.23 -7.84 -18.08
CA THR A 541 -15.79 -7.65 -19.45
C THR A 541 -15.35 -6.21 -19.68
N THR A 542 -14.40 -6.01 -20.60
CA THR A 542 -13.95 -4.66 -21.02
C THR A 542 -14.78 -4.09 -22.17
N LYS A 543 -15.83 -4.80 -22.61
CA LYS A 543 -16.52 -4.50 -23.88
C LYS A 543 -17.53 -3.38 -23.76
N THR A 544 -18.04 -3.08 -22.57
CA THR A 544 -19.08 -2.06 -22.36
C THR A 544 -18.59 -0.96 -21.43
N ALA A 545 -19.01 0.27 -21.71
CA ALA A 545 -18.73 1.42 -20.84
C ALA A 545 -19.37 1.24 -19.45
N GLU A 546 -20.51 0.57 -19.38
CA GLU A 546 -21.26 0.29 -18.15
C GLU A 546 -20.48 -0.63 -17.19
N GLU A 547 -19.89 -1.73 -17.69
CA GLU A 547 -19.13 -2.64 -16.83
C GLU A 547 -17.83 -2.00 -16.33
N TRP A 548 -17.15 -1.20 -17.17
CA TRP A 548 -16.01 -0.40 -16.72
C TRP A 548 -16.42 0.62 -15.65
N ASP A 549 -17.57 1.28 -15.83
CA ASP A 549 -18.04 2.28 -14.88
C ASP A 549 -18.40 1.68 -13.52
N LEU A 550 -18.99 0.47 -13.52
CA LEU A 550 -19.30 -0.29 -12.29
C LEU A 550 -18.06 -0.72 -11.49
N ALA A 551 -16.90 -0.88 -12.15
CA ALA A 551 -15.64 -1.23 -11.52
C ALA A 551 -14.70 -0.01 -11.40
N GLN A 552 -13.91 0.27 -12.44
CA GLN A 552 -12.90 1.34 -12.46
C GLN A 552 -13.53 2.72 -12.27
N GLY A 553 -14.69 2.98 -12.88
CA GLY A 553 -15.37 4.26 -12.73
C GLY A 553 -15.75 4.54 -11.27
N ARG A 554 -16.23 3.55 -10.53
CA ARG A 554 -16.48 3.66 -9.08
C ARG A 554 -15.20 3.81 -8.28
N PHE A 555 -14.13 3.08 -8.63
CA PHE A 555 -12.81 3.24 -8.01
C PHE A 555 -12.31 4.69 -8.14
N VAL A 556 -12.37 5.26 -9.33
CA VAL A 556 -11.96 6.66 -9.61
C VAL A 556 -12.83 7.65 -8.83
N ARG A 557 -14.16 7.47 -8.80
CA ARG A 557 -15.05 8.34 -8.01
C ARG A 557 -14.72 8.28 -6.51
N ARG A 558 -14.37 7.10 -5.98
CA ARG A 558 -14.00 6.94 -4.56
C ARG A 558 -12.62 7.51 -4.24
N MET A 559 -11.66 7.38 -5.15
CA MET A 559 -10.37 8.06 -5.05
C MET A 559 -10.55 9.58 -4.99
N LEU A 560 -11.38 10.14 -5.87
CA LEU A 560 -11.67 11.57 -5.92
C LEU A 560 -12.43 12.05 -4.68
N ALA A 561 -13.55 11.40 -4.34
CA ALA A 561 -14.43 11.82 -3.24
C ALA A 561 -13.91 11.44 -1.84
N GLY A 562 -12.94 10.54 -1.77
CA GLY A 562 -12.29 10.12 -0.54
C GLY A 562 -10.87 10.71 -0.44
N PRO A 563 -9.80 9.91 -0.56
CA PRO A 563 -8.43 10.35 -0.29
C PRO A 563 -8.01 11.67 -0.95
N LEU A 564 -8.29 11.88 -2.24
CA LEU A 564 -7.85 13.13 -2.91
C LEU A 564 -8.61 14.35 -2.39
N HIS A 565 -9.92 14.24 -2.15
CA HIS A 565 -10.70 15.31 -1.54
C HIS A 565 -10.27 15.58 -0.10
N TRP A 566 -10.13 14.52 0.71
CA TRP A 566 -9.70 14.62 2.10
C TRP A 566 -8.32 15.26 2.23
N LEU A 567 -7.38 14.93 1.35
CA LEU A 567 -6.04 15.53 1.31
C LEU A 567 -6.04 16.96 0.73
N GLY A 568 -7.19 17.55 0.40
CA GLY A 568 -7.26 18.91 -0.14
C GLY A 568 -6.79 19.02 -1.60
N LEU A 569 -6.79 17.92 -2.36
CA LEU A 569 -6.30 17.85 -3.73
C LEU A 569 -7.41 17.91 -4.78
N ALA A 570 -8.68 17.74 -4.38
CA ALA A 570 -9.82 17.72 -5.29
C ALA A 570 -11.09 18.36 -4.68
N ASP A 571 -11.58 19.45 -5.29
CA ASP A 571 -12.96 19.89 -5.07
C ASP A 571 -13.92 19.02 -5.88
N LEU A 572 -15.14 18.88 -5.37
CA LEU A 572 -16.14 17.98 -5.93
C LEU A 572 -17.40 18.74 -6.31
N ARG A 573 -18.08 18.26 -7.35
CA ARG A 573 -19.40 18.73 -7.73
C ARG A 573 -20.35 17.55 -7.90
N PHE A 574 -21.48 17.64 -7.22
CA PHE A 574 -22.53 16.64 -7.24
C PHE A 574 -23.78 17.18 -7.93
N GLU A 575 -24.40 16.32 -8.74
CA GLU A 575 -25.74 16.53 -9.30
C GLU A 575 -26.58 15.31 -8.95
N HIS A 576 -27.74 15.52 -8.32
CA HIS A 576 -28.61 14.43 -7.86
C HIS A 576 -27.88 13.37 -6.99
N GLY A 577 -26.95 13.83 -6.14
CA GLY A 577 -26.13 12.96 -5.27
C GLY A 577 -25.04 12.16 -5.99
N GLN A 578 -24.83 12.36 -7.29
CA GLN A 578 -23.77 11.71 -8.07
C GLN A 578 -22.63 12.68 -8.34
N LEU A 579 -21.39 12.23 -8.15
CA LEU A 579 -20.20 13.00 -8.51
C LEU A 579 -20.14 13.13 -10.05
N VAL A 580 -20.22 14.36 -10.55
CA VAL A 580 -20.24 14.65 -12.00
C VAL A 580 -19.01 15.37 -12.49
N ALA A 581 -18.37 16.17 -11.64
CA ALA A 581 -17.18 16.93 -11.99
C ALA A 581 -16.28 17.14 -10.76
N PHE A 582 -15.02 17.45 -11.02
CA PHE A 582 -14.01 17.72 -10.01
C PHE A 582 -13.05 18.82 -10.47
N ARG A 583 -12.33 19.41 -9.52
CA ARG A 583 -11.26 20.40 -9.79
C ARG A 583 -10.05 20.08 -8.92
N LEU A 584 -8.89 19.92 -9.54
CA LEU A 584 -7.65 19.55 -8.85
C LEU A 584 -6.83 20.75 -8.38
N HIS A 585 -6.06 20.55 -7.30
CA HIS A 585 -5.14 21.55 -6.73
C HIS A 585 -3.84 20.90 -6.21
N GLY A 586 -2.70 21.25 -6.80
CA GLY A 586 -1.38 20.82 -6.37
C GLY A 586 -1.11 19.32 -6.52
N LEU A 587 -1.98 18.57 -7.22
CA LEU A 587 -1.80 17.13 -7.43
C LEU A 587 -0.56 16.87 -8.29
N ALA A 588 -0.45 17.61 -9.40
CA ALA A 588 0.71 17.54 -10.28
C ALA A 588 2.00 17.93 -9.55
N ASP A 589 1.96 18.97 -8.70
CA ASP A 589 3.13 19.42 -7.95
C ASP A 589 3.69 18.34 -7.01
N LEU A 590 2.80 17.58 -6.37
CA LEU A 590 3.18 16.51 -5.45
C LEU A 590 3.61 15.24 -6.17
N PHE A 591 2.83 14.80 -7.16
CA PHE A 591 3.08 13.55 -7.89
C PHE A 591 4.38 13.61 -8.70
N TRP A 592 4.61 14.73 -9.40
CA TRP A 592 5.82 14.93 -10.21
C TRP A 592 7.01 15.49 -9.42
N ASP A 593 6.84 15.63 -8.10
CA ASP A 593 7.80 16.22 -7.16
C ASP A 593 8.34 17.57 -7.68
N VAL A 594 7.44 18.45 -8.16
CA VAL A 594 7.80 19.81 -8.63
C VAL A 594 7.96 20.76 -7.44
N ALA A 595 7.13 20.60 -6.41
CA ALA A 595 7.20 21.37 -5.18
C ALA A 595 7.22 20.47 -3.95
N GLU A 596 8.03 20.82 -2.95
CA GLU A 596 8.11 20.04 -1.69
C GLU A 596 6.77 20.06 -0.95
N ALA A 597 6.20 21.25 -0.76
CA ALA A 597 4.96 21.50 -0.06
C ALA A 597 4.16 22.60 -0.79
N PRO A 598 3.37 22.25 -1.82
CA PRO A 598 2.52 23.22 -2.51
C PRO A 598 1.50 23.80 -1.53
N PRO A 599 1.10 25.07 -1.72
CA PRO A 599 0.16 25.74 -0.82
C PRO A 599 -1.15 24.97 -0.75
N LEU A 600 -1.76 24.98 0.44
CA LEU A 600 -3.13 24.50 0.62
C LEU A 600 -4.10 25.46 -0.10
N PRO A 601 -5.19 24.94 -0.73
CA PRO A 601 -6.26 25.80 -1.21
C PRO A 601 -6.74 26.74 -0.10
N SER A 602 -7.05 27.99 -0.45
CA SER A 602 -7.52 28.99 0.52
C SER A 602 -8.97 28.71 0.92
N ALA A 603 -9.19 27.71 1.79
CA ALA A 603 -10.35 27.74 2.68
C ALA A 603 -10.15 28.92 3.65
N ALA A 604 -11.25 29.54 4.12
CA ALA A 604 -11.16 30.60 5.12
C ALA A 604 -10.31 30.10 6.29
N GLU A 605 -9.18 30.76 6.58
CA GLU A 605 -8.41 30.45 7.77
C GLU A 605 -9.31 30.72 8.99
N GLU A 606 -9.80 29.66 9.62
CA GLU A 606 -10.27 29.75 10.99
C GLU A 606 -9.06 30.10 11.84
N VAL A 607 -8.91 31.40 12.11
CA VAL A 607 -7.98 31.89 13.10
C VAL A 607 -8.41 31.27 14.43
N PRO A 608 -7.55 30.49 15.10
CA PRO A 608 -7.90 29.90 16.37
C PRO A 608 -8.29 31.02 17.33
N GLY A 609 -9.49 30.97 17.89
CA GLY A 609 -9.90 31.94 18.91
C GLY A 609 -9.08 31.75 20.19
N ALA A 610 -8.99 32.78 21.02
CA ALA A 610 -8.25 32.74 22.28
C ALA A 610 -8.75 31.63 23.23
N GLU A 611 -10.02 31.23 23.11
CA GLU A 611 -10.64 30.12 23.84
C GLU A 611 -10.09 28.73 23.50
N SER A 612 -9.36 28.59 22.39
CA SER A 612 -8.72 27.33 22.00
C SER A 612 -7.51 26.96 22.86
N VAL A 613 -6.97 27.92 23.61
CA VAL A 613 -5.82 27.75 24.50
C VAL A 613 -6.15 28.34 25.86
N SER A 614 -6.03 27.54 26.92
CA SER A 614 -6.06 28.06 28.28
C SER A 614 -4.84 27.59 29.07
N VAL A 615 -4.24 28.49 29.82
CA VAL A 615 -3.05 28.24 30.64
C VAL A 615 -3.39 28.52 32.10
N ASP A 616 -3.02 27.60 32.97
CA ASP A 616 -3.27 27.65 34.41
C ASP A 616 -2.03 27.15 35.17
N GLY A 617 -1.20 28.10 35.61
CA GLY A 617 0.11 27.81 36.19
C GLY A 617 1.01 27.04 35.21
N ASN A 618 1.34 25.80 35.57
CA ASN A 618 2.17 24.90 34.75
C ASN A 618 1.35 24.00 33.79
N HIS A 619 0.03 24.17 33.72
CA HIS A 619 -0.85 23.37 32.88
C HIS A 619 -1.29 24.15 31.64
N ILE A 620 -1.19 23.52 30.48
CA ILE A 620 -1.62 24.07 29.18
C ILE A 620 -2.74 23.18 28.66
N ARG A 621 -3.88 23.76 28.31
CA ARG A 621 -5.04 23.07 27.75
C ARG A 621 -5.28 23.58 26.35
N LEU A 622 -5.33 22.66 25.39
CA LEU A 622 -5.49 22.96 23.97
C LEU A 622 -6.72 22.26 23.43
N ARG A 623 -7.49 22.94 22.57
CA ARG A 623 -8.55 22.32 21.77
C ARG A 623 -7.92 21.78 20.48
N PRO A 624 -7.74 20.46 20.32
CA PRO A 624 -6.94 19.89 19.24
C PRO A 624 -7.51 20.16 17.84
N SER A 625 -8.82 20.32 17.70
CA SER A 625 -9.46 20.67 16.43
C SER A 625 -9.20 22.12 15.98
N ALA A 626 -8.88 23.02 16.92
CA ALA A 626 -8.72 24.45 16.67
C ALA A 626 -7.26 24.86 16.48
N VAL A 627 -6.30 24.08 16.98
CA VAL A 627 -4.86 24.35 16.85
C VAL A 627 -4.23 23.47 15.77
N SER A 628 -3.16 23.94 15.13
CA SER A 628 -2.44 23.14 14.14
C SER A 628 -1.64 22.01 14.82
N PRO A 629 -1.35 20.89 14.12
CA PRO A 629 -0.46 19.86 14.67
C PRO A 629 0.95 20.41 14.97
N GLN A 630 1.36 21.47 14.27
CA GLN A 630 2.60 22.20 14.56
C GLN A 630 2.60 22.88 15.92
N ALA A 631 1.48 23.48 16.32
CA ALA A 631 1.32 24.03 17.65
C ALA A 631 1.38 22.93 18.73
N LEU A 632 0.75 21.77 18.47
CA LEU A 632 0.81 20.61 19.37
C LEU A 632 2.24 20.08 19.53
N GLY A 633 2.97 19.93 18.41
CA GLY A 633 4.36 19.52 18.39
C GLY A 633 5.28 20.52 19.11
N LEU A 634 5.02 21.82 18.96
CA LEU A 634 5.75 22.86 19.70
C LEU A 634 5.58 22.69 21.21
N VAL A 635 4.35 22.54 21.70
CA VAL A 635 4.08 22.39 23.14
C VAL A 635 4.71 21.12 23.70
N ALA A 636 4.70 20.03 22.93
CA ALA A 636 5.33 18.76 23.30
C ALA A 636 6.86 18.87 23.51
N ARG A 637 7.53 19.93 23.01
CA ARG A 637 8.98 20.14 23.22
C ARG A 637 9.36 20.56 24.63
N PHE A 638 8.41 21.05 25.43
CA PHE A 638 8.69 21.54 26.79
C PHE A 638 7.59 21.18 27.81
N ALA A 639 6.57 20.44 27.38
CA ALA A 639 5.49 19.97 28.21
C ALA A 639 5.12 18.53 27.84
N ARG A 640 4.70 17.74 28.83
CA ARG A 640 4.28 16.36 28.66
C ARG A 640 2.76 16.30 28.56
N LEU A 641 2.24 15.56 27.58
CA LEU A 641 0.81 15.26 27.45
C LEU A 641 0.37 14.37 28.64
N THR A 642 -0.55 14.87 29.46
CA THR A 642 -1.08 14.15 30.63
C THR A 642 -2.45 13.53 30.34
N GLN A 643 -3.27 14.19 29.53
CA GLN A 643 -4.59 13.70 29.13
C GLN A 643 -4.88 14.07 27.67
N ALA A 644 -5.44 13.13 26.92
CA ALA A 644 -5.85 13.33 25.53
C ALA A 644 -7.30 12.85 25.34
N ASN A 645 -8.22 13.82 25.18
CA ASN A 645 -9.61 13.56 24.82
C ASN A 645 -9.91 14.23 23.47
N VAL A 646 -11.05 13.87 22.86
CA VAL A 646 -11.47 14.43 21.57
C VAL A 646 -11.52 15.96 21.57
N ASP A 647 -12.08 16.58 22.60
CA ASP A 647 -12.25 18.04 22.62
C ASP A 647 -11.10 18.80 23.30
N ARG A 648 -10.19 18.10 23.98
CA ARG A 648 -9.20 18.75 24.84
C ARG A 648 -7.98 17.88 25.07
N PHE A 649 -6.81 18.47 24.86
CA PHE A 649 -5.51 17.94 25.27
C PHE A 649 -4.97 18.76 26.43
N GLU A 650 -4.40 18.07 27.43
CA GLU A 650 -3.83 18.68 28.63
C GLU A 650 -2.35 18.34 28.72
N TYR A 651 -1.54 19.39 28.86
CA TYR A 651 -0.11 19.31 28.99
C TYR A 651 0.33 19.90 30.32
N GLU A 652 1.39 19.35 30.89
CA GLU A 652 2.06 19.87 32.08
C GLU A 652 3.52 20.19 31.71
N LEU A 653 4.02 21.36 32.09
CA LEU A 653 5.43 21.72 31.85
C LEU A 653 6.37 20.64 32.40
N ASP A 654 7.30 20.19 31.57
CA ASP A 654 8.23 19.11 31.91
C ASP A 654 9.68 19.50 31.58
N ALA A 655 10.51 19.55 32.63
CA ALA A 655 11.93 19.88 32.49
C ALA A 655 12.66 18.88 31.60
N ARG A 656 12.27 17.59 31.63
CA ARG A 656 12.91 16.55 30.82
C ARG A 656 12.64 16.77 29.34
N ALA A 657 11.39 17.04 28.97
CA ALA A 657 11.02 17.43 27.61
C ALA A 657 11.83 18.66 27.13
N ALA A 658 11.86 19.72 27.94
CA ALA A 658 12.60 20.94 27.62
C ALA A 658 14.10 20.68 27.41
N TYR A 659 14.74 19.95 28.33
CA TYR A 659 16.16 19.59 28.22
C TYR A 659 16.47 18.70 27.02
N HIS A 660 15.60 17.74 26.72
CA HIS A 660 15.71 16.93 25.52
C HIS A 660 15.65 17.82 24.27
N SER A 661 14.70 18.77 24.21
CA SER A 661 14.61 19.70 23.09
C SER A 661 15.87 20.58 22.97
N TYR A 662 16.41 21.09 24.07
CA TYR A 662 17.65 21.88 24.04
C TYR A 662 18.85 21.06 23.60
N GLY A 663 18.96 19.81 24.06
CA GLY A 663 20.00 18.86 23.63
C GLY A 663 19.92 18.53 22.14
N ALA A 664 18.71 18.57 21.56
CA ALA A 664 18.48 18.44 20.13
C ALA A 664 18.76 19.73 19.33
N GLY A 665 19.27 20.80 19.96
CA GLY A 665 19.69 22.04 19.30
C GLY A 665 18.65 23.16 19.32
N ALA A 666 17.49 22.96 19.94
CA ALA A 666 16.49 24.02 20.11
C ALA A 666 16.99 25.17 20.98
N THR A 667 16.69 26.41 20.59
CA THR A 667 16.92 27.55 21.47
C THR A 667 15.65 27.98 22.20
N LEU A 668 15.80 28.59 23.38
CA LEU A 668 14.67 29.20 24.09
C LEU A 668 13.98 30.28 23.24
N ALA A 669 14.76 31.06 22.48
CA ALA A 669 14.23 32.10 21.60
C ALA A 669 13.33 31.51 20.51
N GLU A 670 13.69 30.38 19.92
CA GLU A 670 12.86 29.66 18.95
C GLU A 670 11.56 29.13 19.55
N ILE A 671 11.60 28.59 20.78
CA ILE A 671 10.38 28.11 21.46
C ILE A 671 9.41 29.26 21.71
N ILE A 672 9.92 30.39 22.18
CA ILE A 672 9.13 31.60 22.41
C ILE A 672 8.56 32.12 21.09
N ALA A 673 9.39 32.30 20.07
CA ALA A 673 8.94 32.78 18.76
C ALA A 673 7.89 31.85 18.13
N GLY A 674 8.09 30.54 18.26
CA GLY A 674 7.12 29.53 17.80
C GLY A 674 5.79 29.65 18.53
N TRP A 675 5.78 29.91 19.84
CA TRP A 675 4.54 30.09 20.60
C TRP A 675 3.76 31.29 20.08
N GLU A 676 4.41 32.45 19.96
CA GLU A 676 3.78 33.69 19.48
C GLU A 676 3.29 33.57 18.03
N GLN A 677 3.91 32.71 17.22
CA GLN A 677 3.51 32.47 15.83
C GLN A 677 2.35 31.48 15.71
N LEU A 678 2.33 30.41 16.52
CA LEU A 678 1.46 29.25 16.30
C LEU A 678 0.24 29.20 17.23
N LEU A 679 0.29 29.90 18.37
CA LEU A 679 -0.79 29.92 19.34
C LEU A 679 -1.46 31.30 19.37
N PRO A 680 -2.79 31.37 19.55
CA PRO A 680 -3.55 32.61 19.48
C PRO A 680 -3.44 33.50 20.73
N VAL A 681 -2.70 33.06 21.74
CA VAL A 681 -2.50 33.79 23.00
C VAL A 681 -1.00 34.03 23.21
N PRO A 682 -0.58 35.20 23.71
CA PRO A 682 0.82 35.44 24.02
C PRO A 682 1.31 34.48 25.10
N MET A 683 2.61 34.17 25.12
CA MET A 683 3.15 33.24 26.13
C MET A 683 3.01 33.85 27.54
N PRO A 684 2.31 33.18 28.47
CA PRO A 684 2.17 33.66 29.84
C PRO A 684 3.52 33.78 30.55
N ASP A 685 3.68 34.81 31.37
CA ASP A 685 4.96 35.12 32.04
C ASP A 685 5.47 33.95 32.89
N GLY A 686 4.59 33.24 33.60
CA GLY A 686 4.97 32.08 34.40
C GLY A 686 5.62 30.95 33.58
N ILE A 687 5.11 30.67 32.37
CA ILE A 687 5.73 29.70 31.46
C ILE A 687 7.08 30.24 30.98
N ARG A 688 7.13 31.51 30.56
CA ARG A 688 8.35 32.16 30.06
C ARG A 688 9.48 32.12 31.09
N GLU A 689 9.19 32.49 32.34
CA GLU A 689 10.13 32.47 33.46
C GLU A 689 10.63 31.04 33.73
N GLN A 690 9.73 30.06 33.72
CA GLN A 690 10.08 28.66 33.92
C GLN A 690 11.04 28.14 32.85
N LEU A 691 10.74 28.36 31.57
CA LEU A 691 11.59 27.95 30.45
C LEU A 691 12.94 28.69 30.48
N THR A 692 12.95 29.97 30.85
CA THR A 692 14.19 30.74 31.02
C THR A 692 15.08 30.14 32.10
N ARG A 693 14.49 29.79 33.25
CA ARG A 693 15.20 29.14 34.35
C ARG A 693 15.79 27.79 33.92
N TRP A 694 15.04 26.98 33.18
CA TRP A 694 15.54 25.71 32.65
C TRP A 694 16.66 25.90 31.64
N TRP A 695 16.53 26.83 30.70
CA TRP A 695 17.57 27.16 29.74
C TRP A 695 18.87 27.61 30.42
N SER A 696 18.78 28.48 31.44
CA SER A 696 19.96 28.92 32.20
C SER A 696 20.66 27.79 32.95
N ALA A 697 19.91 26.78 33.41
CA ALA A 697 20.45 25.61 34.10
C ALA A 697 20.97 24.52 33.13
N PHE A 698 20.46 24.49 31.90
CA PHE A 698 20.80 23.48 30.91
C PHE A 698 22.29 23.54 30.53
N GLY A 699 22.98 22.40 30.51
CA GLY A 699 24.41 22.30 30.18
C GLY A 699 25.38 22.79 31.27
N GLN A 700 24.91 23.24 32.45
CA GLN A 700 25.81 23.62 33.55
C GLN A 700 26.50 22.42 34.20
N VAL A 701 25.87 21.25 34.18
CA VAL A 701 26.39 20.01 34.75
C VAL A 701 26.21 18.88 33.74
N HIS A 702 27.29 18.17 33.44
CA HIS A 702 27.28 16.98 32.57
C HIS A 702 27.56 15.74 33.41
N ILE A 703 26.68 14.74 33.32
CA ILE A 703 26.86 13.45 33.98
C ILE A 703 27.09 12.41 32.89
N TYR A 704 28.27 11.80 32.90
CA TYR A 704 28.63 10.73 31.98
C TYR A 704 28.53 9.38 32.70
N GLN A 705 27.86 8.40 32.08
CA GLN A 705 27.73 7.03 32.60
C GLN A 705 28.43 6.06 31.67
N GLY A 706 28.91 4.93 32.21
CA GLY A 706 29.58 3.90 31.42
C GLY A 706 30.95 4.34 30.88
N LEU A 707 31.59 5.30 31.54
CA LEU A 707 32.98 5.65 31.27
C LEU A 707 33.91 4.69 31.99
N THR A 708 35.03 4.37 31.35
CA THR A 708 36.10 3.58 31.94
C THR A 708 37.31 4.47 32.18
N VAL A 709 37.91 4.35 33.37
CA VAL A 709 39.18 5.02 33.70
C VAL A 709 40.31 4.04 33.44
N ILE A 710 41.33 4.49 32.72
CA ILE A 710 42.60 3.77 32.56
C ILE A 710 43.66 4.52 33.36
N GLU A 711 44.30 3.79 34.27
CA GLU A 711 45.46 4.25 35.03
C GLU A 711 46.73 3.59 34.48
N PHE A 712 47.74 4.40 34.17
CA PHE A 712 49.07 3.96 33.75
C PHE A 712 50.05 4.01 34.92
N ALA A 713 50.98 3.07 34.93
CA ALA A 713 51.97 2.96 36.02
C ALA A 713 52.95 4.16 36.06
N ASP A 714 53.18 4.83 34.93
CA ASP A 714 54.11 5.94 34.78
C ASP A 714 53.60 7.01 33.79
N ASP A 715 54.35 8.11 33.70
CA ASP A 715 54.00 9.29 32.89
C ASP A 715 54.20 9.11 31.38
N TYR A 716 54.80 8.00 30.94
CA TYR A 716 55.06 7.69 29.53
C TYR A 716 54.00 6.75 28.96
N GLY A 717 53.34 5.95 29.80
CA GLY A 717 52.36 4.94 29.41
C GLY A 717 51.23 5.49 28.53
N LEU A 718 50.66 6.67 28.84
CA LEU A 718 49.59 7.25 28.00
C LEU A 718 50.08 7.58 26.59
N ALA A 719 51.26 8.20 26.47
CA ALA A 719 51.81 8.58 25.17
C ALA A 719 52.18 7.36 24.33
N GLU A 720 52.76 6.34 24.96
CA GLU A 720 53.07 5.07 24.33
C GLU A 720 51.79 4.36 23.86
N MET A 721 50.76 4.29 24.72
CA MET A 721 49.52 3.58 24.37
C MET A 721 48.75 4.29 23.27
N LYS A 722 48.76 5.62 23.21
CA LYS A 722 48.20 6.37 22.08
C LYS A 722 48.91 6.09 20.76
N ALA A 723 50.22 5.79 20.80
CA ALA A 723 50.99 5.48 19.61
C ALA A 723 50.85 4.00 19.18
N ALA A 724 50.69 3.10 20.13
CA ALA A 724 50.64 1.65 19.90
C ALA A 724 49.23 1.07 19.69
N THR A 725 48.18 1.80 20.08
CA THR A 725 46.78 1.31 20.07
C THR A 725 45.79 2.34 19.51
N SER A 726 44.53 1.95 19.40
CA SER A 726 43.40 2.82 19.06
C SER A 726 42.98 3.77 20.20
N LEU A 727 43.68 3.80 21.34
CA LEU A 727 43.31 4.56 22.55
C LEU A 727 42.86 6.00 22.24
N ALA A 728 43.60 6.72 21.39
CA ALA A 728 43.29 8.11 21.03
C ALA A 728 41.88 8.31 20.44
N GLN A 729 41.30 7.29 19.81
CA GLN A 729 39.96 7.32 19.21
C GLN A 729 38.85 7.16 20.26
N HIS A 730 39.20 6.68 21.45
CA HIS A 730 38.26 6.37 22.54
C HIS A 730 38.36 7.33 23.74
N VAL A 731 39.34 8.24 23.75
CA VAL A 731 39.55 9.21 24.83
C VAL A 731 38.39 10.20 24.89
N VAL A 732 37.73 10.23 26.05
CA VAL A 732 36.73 11.24 26.42
C VAL A 732 37.41 12.41 27.13
N ALA A 733 38.36 12.13 28.03
CA ALA A 733 39.14 13.17 28.72
C ALA A 733 40.50 12.65 29.18
N GLU A 734 41.53 13.49 29.07
CA GLU A 734 42.85 13.26 29.68
C GLU A 734 42.93 14.02 30.99
N VAL A 735 43.00 13.29 32.10
CA VAL A 735 43.04 13.88 33.43
C VAL A 735 44.48 14.17 33.85
N SER A 736 45.40 13.27 33.48
CA SER A 736 46.84 13.43 33.69
C SER A 736 47.64 12.55 32.72
N PRO A 737 48.98 12.66 32.68
CA PRO A 737 49.83 11.72 31.93
C PRO A 737 49.66 10.25 32.31
N ARG A 738 49.05 9.96 33.47
CA ARG A 738 48.80 8.61 33.99
C ARG A 738 47.34 8.22 34.02
N LEU A 739 46.41 9.13 33.73
CA LEU A 739 44.99 8.86 33.92
C LEU A 739 44.18 9.41 32.76
N VAL A 740 43.49 8.51 32.07
CA VAL A 740 42.62 8.83 30.94
C VAL A 740 41.25 8.21 31.14
N ILE A 741 40.22 8.92 30.68
CA ILE A 741 38.84 8.48 30.69
C ILE A 741 38.46 8.15 29.25
N ILE A 742 37.88 6.97 29.05
CA ILE A 742 37.44 6.49 27.74
C ILE A 742 35.95 6.07 27.77
N ASP A 743 35.35 5.94 26.59
CA ASP A 743 34.04 5.29 26.44
C ASP A 743 34.16 3.79 26.73
N GLY A 744 33.31 3.27 27.62
CA GLY A 744 33.30 1.85 28.01
C GLY A 744 33.09 0.88 26.85
N LYS A 745 32.47 1.32 25.75
CA LYS A 745 32.33 0.50 24.52
C LYS A 745 33.66 0.16 23.86
N GLY A 746 34.68 1.01 24.05
CA GLY A 746 36.02 0.81 23.48
C GLY A 746 36.89 -0.20 24.25
N VAL A 747 36.50 -0.56 25.48
CA VAL A 747 37.32 -1.39 26.39
C VAL A 747 37.68 -2.76 25.80
N PRO A 748 36.75 -3.55 25.22
CA PRO A 748 37.11 -4.89 24.71
C PRO A 748 38.14 -4.84 23.59
N THR A 749 38.02 -3.86 22.69
CA THR A 749 38.97 -3.63 21.60
C THR A 749 40.34 -3.22 22.14
N LEU A 750 40.36 -2.26 23.07
CA LEU A 750 41.60 -1.76 23.67
C LEU A 750 42.34 -2.84 24.46
N VAL A 751 41.63 -3.67 25.22
CA VAL A 751 42.24 -4.79 25.96
C VAL A 751 42.95 -5.75 25.01
N ALA A 752 42.29 -6.14 23.91
CA ALA A 752 42.89 -7.04 22.93
C ALA A 752 44.12 -6.42 22.23
N GLU A 753 44.09 -5.11 21.95
CA GLU A 753 45.23 -4.40 21.38
C GLU A 753 46.41 -4.31 22.37
N LEU A 754 46.13 -4.06 23.65
CA LEU A 754 47.12 -4.03 24.72
C LEU A 754 47.78 -5.40 24.93
N GLU A 755 46.99 -6.47 24.98
CA GLU A 755 47.49 -7.85 25.07
C GLU A 755 48.40 -8.21 23.89
N LYS A 756 48.01 -7.79 22.68
CA LYS A 756 48.81 -7.98 21.47
C LYS A 756 50.10 -7.17 21.48
N ALA A 757 50.11 -5.99 22.10
CA ALA A 757 51.28 -5.15 22.29
C ALA A 757 52.19 -5.61 23.45
N GLY A 758 51.84 -6.72 24.13
CA GLY A 758 52.65 -7.31 25.20
C GLY A 758 52.30 -6.80 26.60
N TYR A 759 51.21 -6.06 26.76
CA TYR A 759 50.70 -5.57 28.04
C TYR A 759 49.64 -6.52 28.60
N THR A 760 49.57 -6.66 29.92
CA THR A 760 48.50 -7.41 30.60
C THR A 760 47.69 -6.47 31.48
N PRO A 761 46.69 -5.77 30.92
CA PRO A 761 45.88 -4.80 31.67
C PRO A 761 45.02 -5.52 32.72
N LYS A 762 45.07 -5.03 33.96
CA LYS A 762 44.21 -5.52 35.04
C LYS A 762 42.86 -4.80 34.98
N GLN A 763 41.78 -5.56 34.75
CA GLN A 763 40.42 -5.02 34.81
C GLN A 763 39.85 -5.17 36.23
N THR A 764 39.21 -4.12 36.74
CA THR A 764 38.57 -4.10 38.06
C THR A 764 37.30 -3.26 38.01
N ASP A 765 36.23 -3.76 38.63
CA ASP A 765 34.99 -3.02 38.85
C ASP A 765 34.99 -2.29 40.21
N GLN A 766 36.06 -2.47 40.99
CA GLN A 766 36.28 -1.80 42.27
C GLN A 766 37.29 -0.68 42.08
N VAL A 767 36.88 0.54 42.44
CA VAL A 767 37.74 1.73 42.57
C VAL A 767 38.44 1.68 43.92
#